data_AF-A0A813Q1V0-F1
#
_entry.id   AF-A0A813Q1V0-F1
#
_cell.length_a   1.000
_cell.length_b   1.000
_cell.length_c   1.000
_cell.angle_alpha   90.00
_cell.angle_beta   90.00
_cell.angle_gamma   90.00
#
_symmetry.space_group_name_H-M   'P 1'
#
loop_
_entity.id
_entity.type
_entity.pdbx_description
1 polymer ?
#
loop_
_entity_poly.entity_id
_entity_poly.type
_entity_poly.pdbx_seq_one_letter_code
_entity_poly.pdbx_strand_id
1 'polypeptide(L)'
;MSETERPLKILVSGDVEGKLNDLYSRVKSIQSKVGKFDLLFCVGEFFAENDEDNKEIEEYFSNPSSIPIQTYVLGPNHSSRYKYFYDKSGCDLCDDKIIYLGPKGSYSTVNGLNIVYLSGVENKREESNKRFKRSDESEPEELVEFDLKDIESIINNYEKRNPGECLDILLTNQWPKYIENLSNQKLDNDLKTDNFGSELISHLAVKLKPRYHFSASENFFFERIPYRNHQVLLEKEKHMTRFLALAKVNKSNKPKFLYAFNITPAKKMDYIELVRQTANPISSDNPFVSSLNLKNNDGSKYYAEHDVQPSLQYFYDAEYIEKMNREAEREMEKQKRKLEAMQKSEQEPCWFCLGGSKIERQYIVSVGDKCYLAYAKGAINKDNLLIIPIEHVQSTVQADVDLLNEITKFKVALTNYFRSKNKCVLFYERNFRTKHMQIQVYAIRADKSYLLKDAFLSMAGDQNVYLNEIPEMTNLKQILQPNQPYYYLELPKEETETKSKDVLSMERFLCEIRGGFPINFGRDVMASELLLNCTDRIDWKECVLSPEEEKKIFKSDQSKYVILSSSINDLQTHFYTFYLPIVCIAWRNLNYEPIVFLVSSDYSNNNPLVKISVKYLERLGVKIIKVDSVKSYELTTSKLSRLFSGLLDYKLIMDNDYVITSDSDLIPIKKEYYQVRNFDDITVWNSECCGYFTHKNESIKMYPVSHIGMKKSNWKKVMNLDESIQFDLKKINSKLVLNKVMEVFKDVNLIRQNFLARDANIWFLDQKMISYMIKKFINENINVKISEIEFNGTRLDRKYDSNMKIWKEKTSEIIDFHLYHEDLKFKWSELEDFINILFSDFKSDKVLILNYLTEYRKIYYEIN
;
A
#
# COMPACT_ATOMS: atom_id res chain seq x y z
N MET A 1 -29.60 -14.52 -11.07
CA MET A 1 -28.35 -14.43 -11.83
C MET A 1 -28.09 -12.97 -12.10
N SER A 2 -27.03 -12.41 -11.53
CA SER A 2 -26.61 -11.04 -11.86
C SER A 2 -26.27 -10.96 -13.35
N GLU A 3 -26.38 -9.77 -13.97
CA GLU A 3 -25.99 -9.56 -15.38
C GLU A 3 -24.56 -10.02 -15.71
N THR A 4 -23.71 -10.20 -14.68
CA THR A 4 -22.31 -10.64 -14.78
C THR A 4 -22.10 -12.15 -14.92
N GLU A 5 -23.13 -12.99 -14.73
CA GLU A 5 -23.06 -14.46 -14.78
C GLU A 5 -23.53 -15.09 -16.10
N ARG A 6 -24.15 -14.32 -17.01
CA ARG A 6 -24.67 -14.86 -18.28
C ARG A 6 -23.56 -15.03 -19.33
N PRO A 7 -23.66 -16.01 -20.24
CA PRO A 7 -22.83 -16.07 -21.44
C PRO A 7 -22.97 -14.78 -22.26
N LEU A 8 -21.85 -14.31 -22.80
CA LEU A 8 -21.82 -13.13 -23.67
C LEU A 8 -22.28 -13.53 -25.07
N LYS A 9 -23.11 -12.70 -25.69
CA LYS A 9 -23.60 -12.87 -27.07
C LYS A 9 -22.76 -11.97 -27.98
N ILE A 10 -21.94 -12.57 -28.83
CA ILE A 10 -20.98 -11.86 -29.67
C ILE A 10 -21.34 -12.02 -31.15
N LEU A 11 -21.21 -10.93 -31.91
CA LEU A 11 -21.26 -10.92 -33.37
C LEU A 11 -19.86 -10.69 -33.93
N VAL A 12 -19.53 -11.37 -35.03
CA VAL A 12 -18.29 -11.15 -35.78
C VAL A 12 -18.64 -11.03 -37.26
N SER A 13 -18.15 -9.97 -37.91
CA SER A 13 -18.32 -9.67 -39.33
C SER A 13 -16.99 -9.74 -40.06
N GLY A 14 -17.02 -10.23 -41.31
CA GLY A 14 -15.91 -10.07 -42.26
C GLY A 14 -15.80 -8.64 -42.79
N ASP A 15 -15.28 -8.47 -44.01
CA ASP A 15 -15.07 -7.15 -44.60
C ASP A 15 -16.39 -6.41 -44.83
N VAL A 16 -16.46 -5.18 -44.32
CA VAL A 16 -17.63 -4.30 -44.42
C VAL A 16 -17.59 -3.47 -45.70
N GLU A 17 -16.41 -2.97 -46.08
CA GLU A 17 -16.16 -2.15 -47.29
C GLU A 17 -17.24 -1.06 -47.50
N GLY A 18 -17.52 -0.26 -46.47
CA GLY A 18 -18.50 0.84 -46.56
C GLY A 18 -19.97 0.44 -46.35
N LYS A 19 -20.34 -0.85 -46.45
CA LYS A 19 -21.75 -1.32 -46.48
C LYS A 19 -22.40 -1.46 -45.09
N LEU A 20 -22.43 -0.39 -44.31
CA LEU A 20 -22.99 -0.39 -42.96
C LEU A 20 -24.50 -0.63 -42.93
N ASN A 21 -25.25 -0.22 -43.95
CA ASN A 21 -26.70 -0.46 -43.99
C ASN A 21 -27.03 -1.95 -44.04
N ASP A 22 -26.33 -2.70 -44.88
CA ASP A 22 -26.51 -4.15 -45.00
C ASP A 22 -26.09 -4.87 -43.71
N LEU A 23 -24.95 -4.47 -43.12
CA LEU A 23 -24.48 -5.00 -41.84
C LEU A 23 -25.48 -4.74 -40.71
N TYR A 24 -25.83 -3.48 -40.46
CA TYR A 24 -26.68 -3.11 -39.32
C TYR A 24 -28.14 -3.50 -39.50
N SER A 25 -28.65 -3.56 -40.73
CA SER A 25 -29.96 -4.18 -41.02
C SER A 25 -29.97 -5.65 -40.60
N ARG A 26 -28.91 -6.39 -40.94
CA ARG A 26 -28.77 -7.79 -40.53
C ARG A 26 -28.61 -7.95 -39.02
N VAL A 27 -27.82 -7.09 -38.37
CA VAL A 27 -27.67 -7.06 -36.91
C VAL A 27 -29.02 -6.81 -36.23
N LYS A 28 -29.78 -5.79 -36.66
CA LYS A 28 -31.12 -5.49 -36.13
C LYS A 28 -32.07 -6.68 -36.30
N SER A 29 -32.01 -7.37 -37.45
CA SER A 29 -32.80 -8.59 -37.72
C SER A 29 -32.45 -9.78 -36.82
N ILE A 30 -31.18 -9.92 -36.43
CA ILE A 30 -30.75 -10.97 -35.50
C ILE A 30 -31.15 -10.61 -34.06
N GLN A 31 -30.93 -9.36 -33.65
CA GLN A 31 -31.27 -8.89 -32.31
C GLN A 31 -32.78 -8.98 -32.02
N SER A 32 -33.63 -8.74 -33.02
CA SER A 32 -35.08 -8.90 -32.87
C SER A 32 -35.53 -10.36 -32.68
N LYS A 33 -34.75 -11.34 -33.16
CA LYS A 33 -35.06 -12.77 -33.06
C LYS A 33 -34.46 -13.43 -31.82
N VAL A 34 -33.22 -13.11 -31.47
CA VAL A 34 -32.42 -13.84 -30.46
C VAL A 34 -32.17 -13.00 -29.19
N GLY A 35 -32.61 -11.74 -29.20
CA GLY A 35 -32.35 -10.76 -28.15
C GLY A 35 -31.08 -9.94 -28.40
N LYS A 36 -30.82 -8.97 -27.52
CA LYS A 36 -29.69 -8.06 -27.65
C LYS A 36 -28.34 -8.80 -27.60
N PHE A 37 -27.42 -8.37 -28.46
CA PHE A 37 -26.03 -8.82 -28.47
C PHE A 37 -25.16 -7.79 -27.75
N ASP A 38 -24.05 -8.27 -27.18
CA ASP A 38 -23.19 -7.47 -26.32
C ASP A 38 -22.16 -6.66 -27.14
N LEU A 39 -21.52 -7.29 -28.13
CA LEU A 39 -20.45 -6.69 -28.93
C LEU A 39 -20.49 -7.18 -30.40
N LEU A 40 -20.03 -6.34 -31.33
CA LEU A 40 -19.75 -6.70 -32.73
C LEU A 40 -18.27 -6.47 -33.04
N PHE A 41 -17.58 -7.46 -33.61
CA PHE A 41 -16.22 -7.32 -34.14
C PHE A 41 -16.22 -7.35 -35.68
N CYS A 42 -15.64 -6.35 -36.33
CA CYS A 42 -15.40 -6.32 -37.77
C CYS A 42 -13.92 -6.64 -38.01
N VAL A 43 -13.64 -7.83 -38.54
CA VAL A 43 -12.27 -8.39 -38.64
C VAL A 43 -11.66 -8.29 -40.04
N GLY A 44 -12.37 -7.70 -41.00
CA GLY A 44 -11.85 -7.38 -42.34
C GLY A 44 -11.89 -5.89 -42.63
N GLU A 45 -11.76 -5.51 -43.90
CA GLU A 45 -11.75 -4.10 -44.27
C GLU A 45 -13.06 -3.41 -43.96
N PHE A 46 -12.97 -2.36 -43.14
CA PHE A 46 -14.16 -1.63 -42.70
C PHE A 46 -14.58 -0.54 -43.69
N PHE A 47 -13.61 0.24 -44.17
CA PHE A 47 -13.80 1.28 -45.16
C PHE A 47 -13.62 0.73 -46.58
N ALA A 48 -14.41 1.23 -47.52
CA ALA A 48 -14.24 0.97 -48.94
C ALA A 48 -13.01 1.71 -49.50
N GLU A 49 -12.53 1.25 -50.66
CA GLU A 49 -11.44 1.87 -51.40
C GLU A 49 -11.79 3.29 -51.87
N ASN A 50 -12.97 3.46 -52.49
CA ASN A 50 -13.42 4.73 -53.01
C ASN A 50 -14.24 5.50 -51.98
N ASP A 51 -14.05 6.81 -51.94
CA ASP A 51 -14.72 7.71 -50.99
C ASP A 51 -16.24 7.74 -51.23
N GLU A 52 -16.66 7.57 -52.49
CA GLU A 52 -18.07 7.50 -52.86
C GLU A 52 -18.81 6.31 -52.23
N ASP A 53 -18.10 5.20 -52.00
CA ASP A 53 -18.64 3.97 -51.41
C ASP A 53 -18.69 4.03 -49.87
N ASN A 54 -18.08 5.06 -49.26
CA ASN A 54 -18.08 5.28 -47.80
C ASN A 54 -19.17 6.23 -47.31
N LYS A 55 -20.07 6.73 -48.18
CA LYS A 55 -21.16 7.64 -47.82
C LYS A 55 -22.05 7.12 -46.67
N GLU A 56 -22.33 5.81 -46.66
CA GLU A 56 -23.10 5.21 -45.57
C GLU A 56 -22.40 5.39 -44.22
N ILE A 57 -21.06 5.27 -44.18
CA ILE A 57 -20.28 5.45 -42.95
C ILE A 57 -20.39 6.88 -42.43
N GLU A 58 -20.27 7.87 -43.32
CA GLU A 58 -20.40 9.29 -42.97
C GLU A 58 -21.80 9.63 -42.41
N GLU A 59 -22.85 9.01 -42.95
CA GLU A 59 -24.22 9.14 -42.44
C GLU A 59 -24.36 8.58 -41.01
N TYR A 60 -23.78 7.41 -40.74
CA TYR A 60 -23.76 6.82 -39.38
C TYR A 60 -22.92 7.65 -38.41
N PHE A 61 -21.80 8.23 -38.87
CA PHE A 61 -20.96 9.11 -38.05
C PHE A 61 -21.67 10.41 -37.70
N SER A 62 -22.47 10.95 -38.62
CA SER A 62 -23.29 12.15 -38.39
C SER A 62 -24.51 11.88 -37.52
N ASN A 63 -24.99 10.64 -37.45
CA ASN A 63 -26.11 10.23 -36.60
C ASN A 63 -25.78 8.96 -35.78
N PRO A 64 -24.94 9.09 -34.73
CA PRO A 64 -24.48 7.95 -33.91
C PRO A 64 -25.63 7.15 -33.26
N SER A 65 -26.78 7.79 -33.03
CA SER A 65 -27.96 7.15 -32.43
C SER A 65 -28.56 6.04 -33.31
N SER A 66 -28.21 5.99 -34.60
CA SER A 66 -28.70 4.98 -35.54
C SER A 66 -27.92 3.64 -35.47
N ILE A 67 -26.76 3.64 -34.79
CA ILE A 67 -25.87 2.49 -34.62
C ILE A 67 -26.46 1.51 -33.58
N PRO A 68 -26.77 0.26 -33.96
CA PRO A 68 -27.56 -0.65 -33.12
C PRO A 68 -26.77 -1.45 -32.07
N ILE A 69 -25.44 -1.42 -32.12
CA ILE A 69 -24.54 -2.20 -31.26
C ILE A 69 -23.16 -1.54 -31.23
N GLN A 70 -22.42 -1.71 -30.13
CA GLN A 70 -21.02 -1.29 -30.08
C GLN A 70 -20.17 -2.16 -31.02
N THR A 71 -19.43 -1.52 -31.91
CA THR A 71 -18.69 -2.15 -33.01
C THR A 71 -17.20 -1.90 -32.85
N TYR A 72 -16.41 -2.96 -32.77
CA TYR A 72 -14.95 -2.92 -32.71
C TYR A 72 -14.38 -3.29 -34.08
N VAL A 73 -13.42 -2.52 -34.55
CA VAL A 73 -12.92 -2.58 -35.92
C VAL A 73 -11.41 -2.82 -35.91
N LEU A 74 -10.94 -3.75 -36.76
CA LEU A 74 -9.51 -3.94 -37.02
C LEU A 74 -8.95 -2.88 -37.97
N GLY A 75 -7.64 -2.75 -38.01
CA GLY A 75 -6.95 -1.81 -38.89
C GLY A 75 -7.03 -2.21 -40.36
N PRO A 76 -6.74 -1.26 -41.26
CA PRO A 76 -6.81 -1.52 -42.69
C PRO A 76 -5.66 -2.42 -43.15
N ASN A 77 -5.92 -3.17 -44.22
CA ASN A 77 -4.93 -3.92 -44.98
C ASN A 77 -4.13 -3.03 -45.94
N HIS A 78 -4.68 -1.89 -46.37
CA HIS A 78 -4.04 -0.95 -47.31
C HIS A 78 -3.83 0.43 -46.67
N SER A 79 -2.65 1.01 -46.87
CA SER A 79 -2.21 2.22 -46.17
C SER A 79 -3.05 3.46 -46.50
N SER A 80 -3.63 3.52 -47.70
CA SER A 80 -4.49 4.62 -48.16
C SER A 80 -5.79 4.76 -47.35
N ARG A 81 -6.27 3.69 -46.70
CA ARG A 81 -7.47 3.75 -45.85
C ARG A 81 -7.18 4.37 -44.49
N TYR A 82 -5.90 4.54 -44.08
CA TYR A 82 -5.58 5.24 -42.84
C TYR A 82 -6.10 6.68 -42.79
N LYS A 83 -6.44 7.30 -43.93
CA LYS A 83 -7.07 8.62 -43.97
C LYS A 83 -8.39 8.70 -43.19
N TYR A 84 -9.07 7.57 -43.00
CA TYR A 84 -10.31 7.47 -42.25
C TYR A 84 -10.11 7.22 -40.74
N PHE A 85 -8.86 7.04 -40.31
CA PHE A 85 -8.49 6.81 -38.92
C PHE A 85 -7.67 8.00 -38.43
N TYR A 86 -8.22 8.77 -37.48
CA TYR A 86 -7.54 9.98 -37.00
C TYR A 86 -6.32 9.69 -36.12
N ASP A 87 -6.30 8.54 -35.44
CA ASP A 87 -5.13 8.02 -34.74
C ASP A 87 -4.87 6.55 -35.15
N LYS A 88 -3.67 6.31 -35.66
CA LYS A 88 -3.21 4.99 -36.12
C LYS A 88 -2.98 4.00 -34.98
N SER A 89 -2.88 4.46 -33.74
CA SER A 89 -2.64 3.59 -32.57
C SER A 89 -3.91 2.94 -32.00
N GLY A 90 -5.09 3.41 -32.41
CA GLY A 90 -6.40 2.97 -31.91
C GLY A 90 -7.23 4.16 -31.46
N CYS A 91 -8.52 4.20 -31.80
CA CYS A 91 -9.35 5.38 -31.55
C CYS A 91 -10.88 5.17 -31.68
N ASP A 92 -11.67 6.07 -31.11
CA ASP A 92 -13.14 6.10 -31.23
C ASP A 92 -13.58 6.76 -32.54
N LEU A 93 -13.89 5.97 -33.56
CA LEU A 93 -14.29 6.47 -34.89
C LEU A 93 -15.63 7.21 -34.87
N CYS A 94 -16.53 6.88 -33.94
CA CYS A 94 -17.83 7.55 -33.79
C CYS A 94 -18.35 7.40 -32.36
N ASP A 95 -18.26 8.48 -31.57
CA ASP A 95 -18.89 8.67 -30.24
C ASP A 95 -19.02 7.39 -29.40
N ASP A 96 -17.93 6.67 -29.11
CA ASP A 96 -17.89 5.39 -28.35
C ASP A 96 -18.61 4.17 -28.98
N LYS A 97 -19.33 4.36 -30.09
CA LYS A 97 -20.12 3.31 -30.78
C LYS A 97 -19.29 2.49 -31.75
N ILE A 98 -18.34 3.11 -32.43
CA ILE A 98 -17.43 2.43 -33.37
C ILE A 98 -16.01 2.71 -32.91
N ILE A 99 -15.28 1.66 -32.55
CA ILE A 99 -13.96 1.74 -31.92
C ILE A 99 -12.95 1.00 -32.78
N TYR A 100 -11.94 1.71 -33.27
CA TYR A 100 -10.76 1.13 -33.90
C TYR A 100 -9.80 0.61 -32.82
N LEU A 101 -9.49 -0.68 -32.84
CA LEU A 101 -8.66 -1.33 -31.83
C LEU A 101 -7.16 -0.98 -31.94
N GLY A 102 -6.69 -0.47 -33.07
CA GLY A 102 -5.27 -0.27 -33.33
C GLY A 102 -4.66 -1.41 -34.18
N PRO A 103 -3.35 -1.32 -34.50
CA PRO A 103 -2.69 -2.23 -35.43
C PRO A 103 -2.46 -3.61 -34.80
N LYS A 104 -2.19 -3.67 -33.50
CA LYS A 104 -1.97 -4.92 -32.75
C LYS A 104 -2.19 -4.70 -31.27
N GLY A 105 -2.64 -5.72 -30.55
CA GLY A 105 -2.77 -5.60 -29.10
C GLY A 105 -3.56 -6.73 -28.43
N SER A 106 -3.84 -6.50 -27.15
CA SER A 106 -4.73 -7.33 -26.34
C SER A 106 -5.76 -6.46 -25.66
N TYR A 107 -7.02 -6.90 -25.65
CA TYR A 107 -8.17 -6.21 -25.13
C TYR A 107 -8.96 -7.16 -24.22
N SER A 108 -9.22 -6.75 -22.98
CA SER A 108 -10.04 -7.51 -22.03
C SER A 108 -11.34 -6.76 -21.77
N THR A 109 -12.47 -7.39 -22.06
CA THR A 109 -13.80 -6.80 -21.78
C THR A 109 -14.07 -6.73 -20.27
N VAL A 110 -15.00 -5.86 -19.85
CA VAL A 110 -15.46 -5.77 -18.45
C VAL A 110 -16.03 -7.09 -17.91
N ASN A 111 -16.55 -7.95 -18.79
CA ASN A 111 -17.09 -9.25 -18.42
C ASN A 111 -16.02 -10.35 -18.31
N GLY A 112 -14.74 -10.04 -18.57
CA GLY A 112 -13.59 -10.94 -18.40
C GLY A 112 -13.18 -11.70 -19.66
N LEU A 113 -13.75 -11.38 -20.83
CA LEU A 113 -13.39 -11.97 -22.12
C LEU A 113 -12.03 -11.43 -22.60
N ASN A 114 -11.05 -12.30 -22.81
CA ASN A 114 -9.71 -11.93 -23.28
C ASN A 114 -9.60 -12.04 -24.80
N ILE A 115 -9.25 -10.94 -25.45
CA ILE A 115 -9.15 -10.84 -26.92
C ILE A 115 -7.74 -10.39 -27.29
N VAL A 116 -7.18 -10.99 -28.33
CA VAL A 116 -5.95 -10.52 -28.99
C VAL A 116 -6.31 -10.20 -30.44
N TYR A 117 -5.75 -9.12 -30.96
CA TYR A 117 -6.00 -8.68 -32.32
C TYR A 117 -4.71 -8.28 -33.04
N LEU A 118 -4.67 -8.54 -34.34
CA LEU A 118 -3.58 -8.16 -35.23
C LEU A 118 -4.16 -7.74 -36.59
N SER A 119 -3.80 -6.53 -37.01
CA SER A 119 -4.27 -5.93 -38.26
C SER A 119 -3.20 -5.96 -39.34
N GLY A 120 -3.63 -5.92 -40.61
CA GLY A 120 -2.73 -5.90 -41.76
C GLY A 120 -2.35 -7.29 -42.28
N VAL A 121 -1.24 -7.34 -43.02
CA VAL A 121 -0.74 -8.52 -43.73
C VAL A 121 0.74 -8.79 -43.41
N GLU A 122 1.17 -10.05 -43.52
CA GLU A 122 2.56 -10.42 -43.25
C GLU A 122 3.55 -9.81 -44.27
N ASN A 123 4.64 -9.25 -43.76
CA ASN A 123 5.74 -8.72 -44.57
C ASN A 123 6.55 -9.84 -45.24
N LYS A 124 6.35 -10.05 -46.55
CA LYS A 124 7.10 -11.05 -47.37
C LYS A 124 8.28 -10.41 -48.14
N ARG A 125 9.20 -9.73 -47.44
CA ARG A 125 10.36 -9.03 -48.04
C ARG A 125 11.31 -9.88 -48.90
N GLU A 126 11.28 -11.21 -48.82
CA GLU A 126 12.16 -12.08 -49.61
C GLU A 126 11.60 -12.49 -50.99
N GLU A 127 10.28 -12.38 -51.23
CA GLU A 127 9.66 -12.82 -52.51
C GLU A 127 9.46 -11.69 -53.52
N SER A 128 9.41 -10.42 -53.06
CA SER A 128 9.13 -9.25 -53.90
C SER A 128 10.29 -8.85 -54.83
N ASN A 129 11.52 -9.29 -54.56
CA ASN A 129 12.68 -9.03 -55.44
C ASN A 129 12.76 -9.93 -56.69
N LYS A 130 11.78 -10.83 -56.94
CA LYS A 130 11.77 -11.73 -58.10
C LYS A 130 10.68 -11.47 -59.16
N ARG A 131 9.73 -10.55 -58.95
CA ARG A 131 8.78 -10.17 -60.01
C ARG A 131 9.36 -9.00 -60.82
N PHE A 132 9.90 -9.30 -62.00
CA PHE A 132 10.21 -8.31 -63.04
C PHE A 132 8.96 -7.44 -63.28
N LYS A 133 9.01 -6.15 -62.93
CA LYS A 133 7.94 -5.19 -63.25
C LYS A 133 7.89 -4.98 -64.77
N ARG A 134 6.75 -5.31 -65.39
CA ARG A 134 6.38 -4.79 -66.73
C ARG A 134 5.92 -3.34 -66.57
N SER A 135 6.25 -2.50 -67.54
CA SER A 135 6.14 -1.04 -67.48
C SER A 135 4.73 -0.45 -67.61
N ASP A 136 3.66 -1.27 -67.62
CA ASP A 136 2.28 -0.83 -67.91
C ASP A 136 1.26 -1.10 -66.79
N GLU A 137 1.68 -1.57 -65.61
CA GLU A 137 0.77 -1.76 -64.46
C GLU A 137 0.92 -0.60 -63.46
N SER A 138 -0.21 0.03 -63.11
CA SER A 138 -0.33 1.03 -62.04
C SER A 138 0.38 0.55 -60.77
N GLU A 139 1.12 1.45 -60.09
CA GLU A 139 1.83 1.08 -58.86
C GLU A 139 0.88 0.38 -57.87
N PRO A 140 1.20 -0.83 -57.38
CA PRO A 140 0.34 -1.54 -56.45
C PRO A 140 0.23 -0.74 -55.15
N GLU A 141 -1.00 -0.66 -54.63
CA GLU A 141 -1.33 0.07 -53.41
C GLU A 141 -0.51 -0.46 -52.21
N GLU A 142 0.08 0.44 -51.43
CA GLU A 142 0.97 0.09 -50.32
C GLU A 142 0.20 -0.62 -49.20
N LEU A 143 0.69 -1.79 -48.78
CA LEU A 143 0.06 -2.63 -47.77
C LEU A 143 0.49 -2.24 -46.35
N VAL A 144 -0.40 -2.49 -45.39
CA VAL A 144 -0.10 -2.38 -43.96
C VAL A 144 0.49 -3.69 -43.50
N GLU A 145 1.79 -3.68 -43.22
CA GLU A 145 2.54 -4.91 -42.96
C GLU A 145 2.85 -5.12 -41.46
N PHE A 146 2.89 -6.37 -41.02
CA PHE A 146 3.44 -6.78 -39.72
C PHE A 146 4.59 -7.80 -39.89
N ASP A 147 5.47 -7.87 -38.91
CA ASP A 147 6.63 -8.76 -38.91
C ASP A 147 6.74 -9.67 -37.66
N LEU A 148 7.80 -10.49 -37.58
CA LEU A 148 8.04 -11.39 -36.46
C LEU A 148 8.15 -10.64 -35.11
N LYS A 149 8.75 -9.44 -35.09
CA LYS A 149 8.90 -8.65 -33.86
C LYS A 149 7.54 -8.21 -33.34
N ASP A 150 6.61 -7.92 -34.24
CA ASP A 150 5.23 -7.60 -33.87
C ASP A 150 4.55 -8.79 -33.19
N ILE A 151 4.73 -10.00 -33.74
CA ILE A 151 4.20 -11.24 -33.16
C ILE A 151 4.80 -11.53 -31.79
N GLU A 152 6.13 -11.48 -31.67
CA GLU A 152 6.83 -11.71 -30.39
C GLU A 152 6.41 -10.68 -29.34
N SER A 153 6.22 -9.41 -29.73
CA SER A 153 5.72 -8.38 -28.84
C SER A 153 4.32 -8.71 -28.32
N ILE A 154 3.41 -9.17 -29.18
CA ILE A 154 2.04 -9.56 -28.78
C ILE A 154 2.08 -10.75 -27.81
N ILE A 155 2.84 -11.81 -28.14
CA ILE A 155 2.96 -13.01 -27.31
C ILE A 155 3.53 -12.64 -25.93
N ASN A 156 4.67 -11.97 -25.90
CA ASN A 156 5.34 -11.58 -24.67
C ASN A 156 4.45 -10.67 -23.81
N ASN A 157 3.77 -9.70 -24.41
CA ASN A 157 2.88 -8.80 -23.69
C ASN A 157 1.65 -9.53 -23.14
N TYR A 158 1.06 -10.44 -23.90
CA TYR A 158 -0.09 -11.21 -23.45
C TYR A 158 0.28 -12.19 -22.32
N GLU A 159 1.34 -12.99 -22.50
CA GLU A 159 1.81 -13.95 -21.49
C GLU A 159 2.24 -13.27 -20.19
N LYS A 160 2.91 -12.11 -20.25
CA LYS A 160 3.27 -11.32 -19.06
C LYS A 160 2.06 -10.78 -18.33
N ARG A 161 1.04 -10.31 -19.05
CA ARG A 161 -0.18 -9.73 -18.46
C ARG A 161 -1.14 -10.79 -17.91
N ASN A 162 -1.18 -11.96 -18.53
CA ASN A 162 -2.15 -13.04 -18.30
C ASN A 162 -1.46 -14.42 -18.12
N PRO A 163 -0.58 -14.60 -17.11
CA PRO A 163 0.22 -15.81 -16.98
C PRO A 163 -0.65 -17.05 -16.72
N GLY A 164 -0.57 -18.02 -17.64
CA GLY A 164 -1.31 -19.28 -17.54
C GLY A 164 -2.81 -19.17 -17.86
N GLU A 165 -3.28 -18.02 -18.33
CA GLU A 165 -4.67 -17.85 -18.72
C GLU A 165 -4.91 -18.26 -20.17
N CYS A 166 -6.09 -18.82 -20.44
CA CYS A 166 -6.55 -19.18 -21.78
C CYS A 166 -7.02 -17.93 -22.54
N LEU A 167 -6.59 -17.77 -23.80
CA LEU A 167 -7.09 -16.72 -24.69
C LEU A 167 -8.47 -17.10 -25.25
N ASP A 168 -9.46 -16.23 -25.10
CA ASP A 168 -10.81 -16.51 -25.61
C ASP A 168 -10.92 -16.32 -27.12
N ILE A 169 -10.47 -15.17 -27.63
CA ILE A 169 -10.63 -14.82 -29.05
C ILE A 169 -9.35 -14.23 -29.63
N LEU A 170 -8.91 -14.73 -30.78
CA LEU A 170 -7.90 -14.13 -31.65
C LEU A 170 -8.60 -13.55 -32.90
N LEU A 171 -8.35 -12.29 -33.21
CA LEU A 171 -8.89 -11.59 -34.37
C LEU A 171 -7.75 -11.20 -35.32
N THR A 172 -7.80 -11.62 -36.58
CA THR A 172 -6.78 -11.25 -37.58
C THR A 172 -7.40 -10.91 -38.92
N ASN A 173 -6.91 -9.91 -39.65
CA ASN A 173 -7.39 -9.67 -41.02
C ASN A 173 -7.03 -10.85 -41.95
N GLN A 174 -5.74 -11.16 -42.01
CA GLN A 174 -5.20 -12.25 -42.82
C GLN A 174 -5.38 -13.61 -42.12
N TRP A 175 -5.45 -14.68 -42.91
CA TRP A 175 -5.61 -16.04 -42.40
C TRP A 175 -4.29 -16.63 -41.88
N PRO A 176 -4.33 -17.57 -40.92
CA PRO A 176 -3.19 -18.43 -40.63
C PRO A 176 -2.88 -19.36 -41.82
N LYS A 177 -1.60 -19.44 -42.22
CA LYS A 177 -1.14 -20.41 -43.22
C LYS A 177 -1.28 -21.84 -42.71
N TYR A 178 -1.60 -22.79 -43.59
CA TYR A 178 -1.80 -24.21 -43.29
C TYR A 178 -3.07 -24.54 -42.50
N ILE A 179 -3.98 -23.59 -42.28
CA ILE A 179 -5.21 -23.83 -41.53
C ILE A 179 -6.10 -24.91 -42.17
N GLU A 180 -5.97 -25.11 -43.48
CA GLU A 180 -6.64 -26.17 -44.24
C GLU A 180 -6.09 -27.57 -43.95
N ASN A 181 -4.88 -27.71 -43.39
CA ASN A 181 -4.30 -29.01 -43.07
C ASN A 181 -5.19 -29.75 -42.07
N LEU A 182 -5.36 -31.06 -42.27
CA LEU A 182 -6.20 -31.91 -41.40
C LEU A 182 -7.67 -31.42 -41.28
N SER A 183 -8.14 -30.57 -42.20
CA SER A 183 -9.54 -30.13 -42.28
C SER A 183 -10.38 -31.15 -43.04
N ASN A 184 -11.69 -31.16 -42.78
CA ASN A 184 -12.69 -31.92 -43.53
C ASN A 184 -13.18 -31.22 -44.81
N GLN A 185 -12.77 -29.96 -45.03
CA GLN A 185 -13.13 -29.16 -46.19
C GLN A 185 -11.88 -28.85 -47.01
N LYS A 186 -11.89 -29.17 -48.31
CA LYS A 186 -10.85 -28.74 -49.26
C LYS A 186 -11.20 -27.36 -49.79
N LEU A 187 -10.25 -26.43 -49.72
CA LEU A 187 -10.35 -25.13 -50.38
C LEU A 187 -9.98 -25.26 -51.85
N ASP A 188 -10.74 -24.60 -52.70
CA ASP A 188 -10.33 -24.40 -54.09
C ASP A 188 -9.17 -23.40 -54.13
N ASN A 189 -8.15 -23.69 -54.93
CA ASN A 189 -7.00 -22.81 -55.07
C ASN A 189 -7.37 -21.53 -55.81
N ASP A 190 -8.40 -21.56 -56.67
CA ASP A 190 -8.88 -20.41 -57.43
C ASP A 190 -9.53 -19.33 -56.52
N LEU A 191 -9.83 -19.66 -55.26
CA LEU A 191 -10.40 -18.74 -54.27
C LEU A 191 -9.35 -18.05 -53.40
N LYS A 192 -8.08 -18.43 -53.51
CA LYS A 192 -6.99 -17.91 -52.66
C LYS A 192 -6.41 -16.63 -53.28
N THR A 193 -6.35 -15.55 -52.51
CA THR A 193 -5.66 -14.33 -52.94
C THR A 193 -4.13 -14.52 -53.00
N ASP A 194 -3.42 -13.62 -53.69
CA ASP A 194 -1.94 -13.58 -53.75
C ASP A 194 -1.30 -13.52 -52.35
N ASN A 195 -2.02 -12.96 -51.37
CA ASN A 195 -1.59 -12.85 -49.97
C ASN A 195 -2.25 -13.90 -49.06
N PHE A 196 -2.73 -15.02 -49.60
CA PHE A 196 -3.37 -16.06 -48.81
C PHE A 196 -2.42 -16.66 -47.77
N GLY A 197 -2.83 -16.60 -46.50
CA GLY A 197 -2.16 -17.27 -45.38
C GLY A 197 -0.85 -16.61 -44.90
N SER A 198 -0.71 -16.50 -43.59
CA SER A 198 0.48 -16.02 -42.89
C SER A 198 1.10 -17.07 -41.97
N GLU A 199 2.41 -17.30 -42.08
CA GLU A 199 3.16 -18.18 -41.18
C GLU A 199 3.27 -17.58 -39.77
N LEU A 200 3.43 -16.26 -39.72
CA LEU A 200 3.46 -15.49 -38.48
C LEU A 200 2.14 -15.58 -37.70
N ILE A 201 0.99 -15.55 -38.36
CA ILE A 201 -0.31 -15.75 -37.70
C ILE A 201 -0.47 -17.19 -37.22
N SER A 202 -0.01 -18.18 -37.99
CA SER A 202 -0.01 -19.58 -37.55
C SER A 202 0.87 -19.78 -36.32
N HIS A 203 2.02 -19.11 -36.25
CA HIS A 203 2.88 -19.07 -35.07
C HIS A 203 2.17 -18.46 -33.86
N LEU A 204 1.51 -17.32 -34.06
CA LEU A 204 0.72 -16.65 -33.04
C LEU A 204 -0.38 -17.58 -32.48
N ALA A 205 -1.08 -18.30 -33.35
CA ALA A 205 -2.12 -19.25 -32.96
C ALA A 205 -1.56 -20.46 -32.19
N VAL A 206 -0.40 -20.99 -32.57
CA VAL A 206 0.29 -22.09 -31.85
C VAL A 206 0.72 -21.67 -30.44
N LYS A 207 1.22 -20.44 -30.30
CA LYS A 207 1.72 -19.91 -29.02
C LYS A 207 0.59 -19.51 -28.09
N LEU A 208 -0.36 -18.70 -28.56
CA LEU A 208 -1.44 -18.17 -27.73
C LEU A 208 -2.59 -19.14 -27.50
N LYS A 209 -2.75 -20.15 -28.37
CA LYS A 209 -3.77 -21.20 -28.25
C LYS A 209 -5.15 -20.57 -27.98
N PRO A 210 -5.75 -19.79 -28.91
CA PRO A 210 -7.06 -19.18 -28.67
C PRO A 210 -8.19 -20.21 -28.67
N ARG A 211 -9.31 -19.95 -28.01
CA ARG A 211 -10.53 -20.77 -28.13
C ARG A 211 -11.27 -20.53 -29.44
N TYR A 212 -11.29 -19.28 -29.89
CA TYR A 212 -11.82 -18.88 -31.19
C TYR A 212 -10.80 -18.05 -31.96
N HIS A 213 -10.65 -18.30 -33.25
CA HIS A 213 -9.84 -17.48 -34.13
C HIS A 213 -10.69 -17.08 -35.34
N PHE A 214 -10.88 -15.78 -35.52
CA PHE A 214 -11.65 -15.21 -36.63
C PHE A 214 -10.73 -14.48 -37.62
N SER A 215 -10.97 -14.71 -38.92
CA SER A 215 -10.28 -14.00 -40.01
C SER A 215 -11.22 -13.57 -41.15
N ALA A 216 -10.73 -12.69 -42.04
CA ALA A 216 -11.48 -12.17 -43.20
C ALA A 216 -10.58 -12.05 -44.45
N SER A 217 -10.86 -11.11 -45.35
CA SER A 217 -10.06 -10.78 -46.55
C SER A 217 -10.24 -11.69 -47.78
N GLU A 218 -10.53 -12.99 -47.62
CA GLU A 218 -10.63 -13.95 -48.76
C GLU A 218 -12.03 -14.03 -49.40
N ASN A 219 -12.97 -13.17 -49.00
CA ASN A 219 -14.36 -13.10 -49.51
C ASN A 219 -15.13 -14.44 -49.57
N PHE A 220 -14.83 -15.40 -48.71
CA PHE A 220 -15.62 -16.61 -48.59
C PHE A 220 -15.70 -17.09 -47.13
N PHE A 221 -16.74 -17.88 -46.85
CA PHE A 221 -16.97 -18.42 -45.52
C PHE A 221 -16.31 -19.79 -45.36
N PHE A 222 -15.50 -19.94 -44.32
CA PHE A 222 -14.89 -21.21 -43.94
C PHE A 222 -15.05 -21.46 -42.46
N GLU A 223 -15.51 -22.65 -42.10
CA GLU A 223 -15.59 -23.10 -40.71
C GLU A 223 -14.86 -24.42 -40.60
N ARG A 224 -13.72 -24.38 -39.92
CA ARG A 224 -12.88 -25.56 -39.74
C ARG A 224 -13.45 -26.43 -38.62
N ILE A 225 -13.26 -27.75 -38.70
CA ILE A 225 -13.39 -28.60 -37.52
C ILE A 225 -12.45 -28.09 -36.41
N PRO A 226 -12.83 -28.14 -35.12
CA PRO A 226 -11.95 -27.69 -34.05
C PRO A 226 -10.64 -28.49 -34.02
N TYR A 227 -9.53 -27.85 -33.64
CA TYR A 227 -8.25 -28.52 -33.46
C TYR A 227 -7.76 -28.47 -32.02
N ARG A 228 -7.03 -29.52 -31.59
CA ARG A 228 -6.49 -29.63 -30.23
C ARG A 228 -5.24 -28.77 -30.06
N ASN A 229 -5.08 -28.19 -28.86
CA ASN A 229 -3.89 -27.44 -28.47
C ASN A 229 -2.89 -28.24 -27.62
N HIS A 230 -3.05 -29.57 -27.61
CA HIS A 230 -2.20 -30.53 -26.94
C HIS A 230 -2.02 -31.79 -27.80
N GLN A 231 -0.92 -32.51 -27.62
CA GLN A 231 -0.71 -33.82 -28.22
C GLN A 231 -1.39 -34.92 -27.39
N VAL A 232 -2.23 -35.72 -28.04
CA VAL A 232 -2.99 -36.80 -27.39
C VAL A 232 -2.02 -37.85 -26.84
N LEU A 233 -2.23 -38.26 -25.58
CA LEU A 233 -1.37 -39.20 -24.81
C LEU A 233 0.03 -38.69 -24.43
N LEU A 234 0.51 -37.58 -24.99
CA LEU A 234 1.85 -37.03 -24.70
C LEU A 234 1.80 -35.79 -23.81
N GLU A 235 0.78 -34.95 -23.97
CA GLU A 235 0.61 -33.72 -23.22
C GLU A 235 -0.71 -33.72 -22.44
N LYS A 236 -0.75 -32.98 -21.33
CA LYS A 236 -1.99 -32.74 -20.57
C LYS A 236 -3.05 -32.08 -21.47
N GLU A 237 -4.29 -32.53 -21.34
CA GLU A 237 -5.43 -32.03 -22.11
C GLU A 237 -5.56 -30.51 -22.01
N LYS A 238 -5.82 -29.86 -23.14
CA LYS A 238 -6.04 -28.41 -23.28
C LYS A 238 -7.29 -28.17 -24.11
N HIS A 239 -7.85 -26.97 -23.98
CA HIS A 239 -8.99 -26.53 -24.79
C HIS A 239 -8.68 -26.58 -26.29
N MET A 240 -9.73 -26.63 -27.10
CA MET A 240 -9.64 -26.65 -28.56
C MET A 240 -9.78 -25.24 -29.13
N THR A 241 -9.22 -25.02 -30.33
CA THR A 241 -9.46 -23.80 -31.10
C THR A 241 -10.51 -24.04 -32.18
N ARG A 242 -11.45 -23.10 -32.32
CA ARG A 242 -12.42 -23.01 -33.42
C ARG A 242 -12.01 -21.89 -34.36
N PHE A 243 -11.61 -22.25 -35.58
CA PHE A 243 -11.27 -21.27 -36.61
C PHE A 243 -12.46 -21.02 -37.53
N LEU A 244 -12.79 -19.75 -37.75
CA LEU A 244 -13.79 -19.32 -38.70
C LEU A 244 -13.26 -18.16 -39.52
N ALA A 245 -13.56 -18.17 -40.80
CA ALA A 245 -13.35 -17.04 -41.66
C ALA A 245 -14.63 -16.60 -42.34
N LEU A 246 -14.78 -15.29 -42.48
CA LEU A 246 -16.01 -14.63 -42.88
C LEU A 246 -15.83 -13.95 -44.22
N ALA A 247 -16.89 -13.99 -45.03
CA ALA A 247 -16.92 -13.31 -46.32
C ALA A 247 -17.22 -11.81 -46.18
N LYS A 248 -17.18 -11.09 -47.31
CA LYS A 248 -17.55 -9.67 -47.38
C LYS A 248 -19.06 -9.47 -47.15
N VAL A 249 -19.43 -8.34 -46.54
CA VAL A 249 -20.84 -7.95 -46.30
C VAL A 249 -21.61 -7.93 -47.62
N ASN A 250 -22.75 -8.63 -47.62
CA ASN A 250 -23.59 -8.78 -48.81
C ASN A 250 -25.07 -8.91 -48.43
N LYS A 251 -25.96 -8.41 -49.30
CA LYS A 251 -27.43 -8.41 -49.08
C LYS A 251 -28.03 -9.80 -48.94
N SER A 252 -27.48 -10.79 -49.66
CA SER A 252 -28.00 -12.16 -49.67
C SER A 252 -27.59 -12.98 -48.44
N ASN A 253 -26.64 -12.50 -47.63
CA ASN A 253 -25.94 -13.24 -46.58
C ASN A 253 -25.39 -14.60 -47.07
N LYS A 254 -25.00 -14.67 -48.34
CA LYS A 254 -24.45 -15.85 -49.01
C LYS A 254 -23.35 -15.39 -49.98
N PRO A 255 -22.06 -15.68 -49.69
CA PRO A 255 -21.54 -16.41 -48.53
C PRO A 255 -21.76 -15.71 -47.18
N LYS A 256 -21.66 -16.47 -46.08
CA LYS A 256 -21.95 -15.98 -44.71
C LYS A 256 -20.86 -14.99 -44.28
N PHE A 257 -21.26 -13.74 -44.05
CA PHE A 257 -20.36 -12.67 -43.63
C PHE A 257 -20.45 -12.35 -42.12
N LEU A 258 -21.54 -12.77 -41.46
CA LEU A 258 -21.80 -12.48 -40.05
C LEU A 258 -21.99 -13.79 -39.27
N TYR A 259 -21.25 -13.93 -38.18
CA TYR A 259 -21.32 -15.05 -37.25
C TYR A 259 -21.80 -14.60 -35.88
N ALA A 260 -22.72 -15.36 -35.29
CA ALA A 260 -23.31 -15.07 -33.99
C ALA A 260 -23.07 -16.27 -33.07
N PHE A 261 -22.52 -16.03 -31.88
CA PHE A 261 -22.26 -17.10 -30.91
C PHE A 261 -22.30 -16.60 -29.46
N ASN A 262 -22.42 -17.57 -28.56
CA ASN A 262 -22.36 -17.32 -27.13
C ASN A 262 -21.01 -17.80 -26.60
N ILE A 263 -20.39 -16.99 -25.73
CA ILE A 263 -19.14 -17.35 -25.09
C ILE A 263 -19.18 -17.00 -23.60
N THR A 264 -18.87 -18.01 -22.78
CA THR A 264 -18.50 -17.79 -21.38
C THR A 264 -16.99 -17.57 -21.35
N PRO A 265 -16.50 -16.44 -20.81
CA PRO A 265 -15.06 -16.18 -20.71
C PRO A 265 -14.31 -17.33 -20.03
N ALA A 266 -13.13 -17.70 -20.54
CA ALA A 266 -12.39 -18.87 -20.07
C ALA A 266 -12.06 -18.80 -18.57
N LYS A 267 -11.81 -17.59 -18.04
CA LYS A 267 -11.60 -17.37 -16.60
C LYS A 267 -12.79 -17.77 -15.70
N LYS A 268 -13.98 -17.86 -16.28
CA LYS A 268 -15.23 -18.21 -15.59
C LYS A 268 -15.65 -19.67 -15.83
N MET A 269 -14.89 -20.43 -16.62
CA MET A 269 -15.17 -21.83 -16.90
C MET A 269 -14.36 -22.72 -15.96
N ASP A 270 -14.98 -23.81 -15.49
CA ASP A 270 -14.21 -24.87 -14.82
C ASP A 270 -13.29 -25.58 -15.83
N TYR A 271 -12.15 -26.10 -15.37
CA TYR A 271 -11.16 -26.77 -16.21
C TYR A 271 -11.79 -27.91 -17.01
N ILE A 272 -12.65 -28.72 -16.40
CA ILE A 272 -13.32 -29.84 -17.07
C ILE A 272 -14.19 -29.33 -18.24
N GLU A 273 -14.92 -28.23 -18.04
CA GLU A 273 -15.74 -27.64 -19.10
C GLU A 273 -14.87 -27.00 -20.20
N LEU A 274 -13.75 -26.38 -19.82
CA LEU A 274 -12.81 -25.73 -20.72
C LEU A 274 -12.07 -26.72 -21.63
N VAL A 275 -11.64 -27.86 -21.07
CA VAL A 275 -10.94 -28.92 -21.84
C VAL A 275 -11.89 -29.96 -22.42
N ARG A 276 -13.20 -29.86 -22.13
CA ARG A 276 -14.22 -30.77 -22.65
C ARG A 276 -14.09 -30.86 -24.17
N GLN A 277 -13.63 -32.01 -24.63
CA GLN A 277 -13.68 -32.33 -26.05
C GLN A 277 -15.14 -32.55 -26.42
N THR A 278 -15.56 -31.99 -27.55
CA THR A 278 -16.95 -32.15 -28.00
C THR A 278 -17.20 -33.62 -28.31
N ALA A 279 -18.22 -34.21 -27.69
CA ALA A 279 -18.77 -35.49 -28.12
C ALA A 279 -19.44 -35.28 -29.48
N ASN A 280 -18.70 -35.48 -30.57
CA ASN A 280 -19.04 -35.11 -31.96
C ASN A 280 -19.24 -33.59 -32.18
N PRO A 281 -18.38 -32.88 -32.95
CA PRO A 281 -17.58 -33.37 -34.07
C PRO A 281 -16.14 -33.74 -33.68
N ILE A 282 -15.54 -34.62 -34.49
CA ILE A 282 -14.14 -35.07 -34.46
C ILE A 282 -13.23 -33.84 -34.47
N SER A 283 -12.49 -33.61 -33.39
CA SER A 283 -11.41 -32.63 -33.38
C SER A 283 -10.15 -33.21 -34.01
N SER A 284 -9.45 -32.42 -34.82
CA SER A 284 -8.16 -32.80 -35.40
C SER A 284 -7.00 -32.43 -34.47
N ASP A 285 -5.80 -32.87 -34.81
CA ASP A 285 -4.57 -32.29 -34.25
C ASP A 285 -4.35 -30.87 -34.78
N ASN A 286 -3.43 -30.14 -34.14
CA ASN A 286 -3.11 -28.77 -34.51
C ASN A 286 -2.56 -28.73 -35.95
N PRO A 287 -3.15 -27.93 -36.86
CA PRO A 287 -2.80 -27.94 -38.29
C PRO A 287 -1.42 -27.33 -38.61
N PHE A 288 -0.78 -26.67 -37.65
CA PHE A 288 0.43 -25.87 -37.88
C PHE A 288 1.72 -26.56 -37.45
N VAL A 289 1.70 -27.36 -36.38
CA VAL A 289 2.91 -27.80 -35.63
C VAL A 289 3.90 -28.56 -36.52
N SER A 290 3.41 -29.42 -37.42
CA SER A 290 4.26 -30.20 -38.32
C SER A 290 4.73 -29.43 -39.57
N SER A 291 4.20 -28.23 -39.82
CA SER A 291 4.35 -27.52 -41.10
C SER A 291 5.03 -26.14 -40.97
N LEU A 292 5.22 -25.63 -39.75
CA LEU A 292 5.93 -24.36 -39.52
C LEU A 292 7.46 -24.55 -39.57
N ASN A 293 8.11 -23.86 -40.50
CA ASN A 293 9.58 -23.83 -40.64
C ASN A 293 10.15 -22.44 -40.33
N LEU A 294 9.73 -21.83 -39.21
CA LEU A 294 10.26 -20.54 -38.77
C LEU A 294 11.70 -20.67 -38.28
N LYS A 295 12.52 -19.67 -38.61
CA LYS A 295 13.92 -19.56 -38.15
C LYS A 295 14.08 -18.34 -37.25
N ASN A 296 14.88 -18.50 -36.21
CA ASN A 296 15.34 -17.41 -35.34
C ASN A 296 16.34 -16.49 -36.08
N ASN A 297 16.63 -15.32 -35.51
CA ASN A 297 17.62 -14.37 -36.05
C ASN A 297 19.04 -14.97 -36.21
N ASP A 298 19.35 -16.05 -35.48
CA ASP A 298 20.61 -16.79 -35.56
C ASP A 298 20.58 -17.97 -36.56
N GLY A 299 19.47 -18.14 -37.29
CA GLY A 299 19.27 -19.21 -38.28
C GLY A 299 18.83 -20.56 -37.71
N SER A 300 18.70 -20.70 -36.38
CA SER A 300 18.17 -21.91 -35.74
C SER A 300 16.67 -22.06 -35.99
N LYS A 301 16.14 -23.29 -36.06
CA LYS A 301 14.69 -23.51 -36.17
C LYS A 301 14.00 -23.08 -34.88
N TYR A 302 12.89 -22.34 -35.00
CA TYR A 302 12.09 -21.88 -33.87
C TYR A 302 11.45 -23.05 -33.09
N TYR A 303 11.23 -24.19 -33.76
CA TYR A 303 10.75 -25.44 -33.17
C TYR A 303 11.82 -26.54 -33.31
N ALA A 304 12.08 -27.28 -32.23
CA ALA A 304 13.06 -28.38 -32.24
C ALA A 304 12.46 -29.64 -32.91
N GLU A 305 13.29 -30.53 -33.46
CA GLU A 305 12.81 -31.80 -34.06
C GLU A 305 12.04 -32.70 -33.08
N HIS A 306 12.27 -32.54 -31.77
CA HIS A 306 11.51 -33.22 -30.72
C HIS A 306 10.08 -32.67 -30.50
N ASP A 307 9.79 -31.42 -30.88
CA ASP A 307 8.44 -30.83 -30.79
C ASP A 307 7.50 -31.34 -31.90
N VAL A 308 8.07 -32.03 -32.90
CA VAL A 308 7.42 -32.38 -34.17
C VAL A 308 7.09 -33.88 -34.29
N GLN A 309 7.40 -34.71 -33.29
CA GLN A 309 7.11 -36.15 -33.41
C GLN A 309 5.60 -36.42 -33.50
N PRO A 310 5.09 -36.95 -34.62
CA PRO A 310 3.73 -37.47 -34.68
C PRO A 310 3.66 -38.71 -33.78
N SER A 311 2.50 -38.94 -33.17
CA SER A 311 2.23 -40.10 -32.33
C SER A 311 2.55 -41.42 -33.06
N LEU A 312 3.76 -41.92 -32.87
CA LEU A 312 4.13 -43.28 -33.22
C LEU A 312 3.71 -44.16 -32.03
N GLN A 313 2.78 -45.04 -32.35
CA GLN A 313 2.11 -46.00 -31.49
C GLN A 313 3.13 -46.92 -30.80
N TYR A 314 3.50 -46.64 -29.53
CA TYR A 314 4.38 -47.52 -28.77
C TYR A 314 3.84 -47.83 -27.37
N PHE A 315 3.77 -49.14 -27.10
CA PHE A 315 3.45 -49.78 -25.81
C PHE A 315 4.50 -49.38 -24.77
N TYR A 316 4.09 -48.82 -23.64
CA TYR A 316 5.01 -48.53 -22.52
C TYR A 316 4.88 -49.56 -21.40
N ASP A 317 6.06 -50.01 -20.93
CA ASP A 317 6.27 -51.05 -19.93
C ASP A 317 5.72 -50.64 -18.55
N ALA A 318 5.18 -51.61 -17.82
CA ALA A 318 4.34 -51.39 -16.64
C ALA A 318 5.04 -50.61 -15.51
N GLU A 319 6.36 -50.75 -15.36
CA GLU A 319 7.14 -50.04 -14.33
C GLU A 319 7.23 -48.52 -14.57
N TYR A 320 7.23 -48.07 -15.83
CA TYR A 320 7.28 -46.63 -16.14
C TYR A 320 5.94 -45.95 -15.85
N ILE A 321 4.83 -46.62 -16.17
CA ILE A 321 3.47 -46.16 -15.85
C ILE A 321 3.28 -46.11 -14.34
N GLU A 322 3.78 -47.09 -13.58
CA GLU A 322 3.65 -47.10 -12.12
C GLU A 322 4.42 -45.95 -11.47
N LYS A 323 5.62 -45.63 -11.99
CA LYS A 323 6.41 -44.48 -11.52
C LYS A 323 5.74 -43.14 -11.87
N MET A 324 5.22 -43.00 -13.09
CA MET A 324 4.49 -41.81 -13.53
C MET A 324 3.17 -41.64 -12.78
N ASN A 325 2.45 -42.71 -12.46
CA ASN A 325 1.22 -42.64 -11.67
C ASN A 325 1.48 -42.17 -10.23
N ARG A 326 2.59 -42.61 -9.61
CA ARG A 326 2.98 -42.11 -8.28
C ARG A 326 3.41 -40.63 -8.30
N GLU A 327 4.00 -40.15 -9.39
CA GLU A 327 4.32 -38.73 -9.58
C GLU A 327 3.08 -37.89 -9.92
N ALA A 328 2.18 -38.42 -10.75
CA ALA A 328 0.91 -37.81 -11.11
C ALA A 328 -0.05 -37.72 -9.91
N GLU A 329 -0.11 -38.74 -9.05
CA GLU A 329 -0.89 -38.67 -7.80
C GLU A 329 -0.36 -37.57 -6.87
N ARG A 330 0.97 -37.41 -6.76
CA ARG A 330 1.57 -36.31 -5.97
C ARG A 330 1.29 -34.93 -6.57
N GLU A 331 1.27 -34.80 -7.90
CA GLU A 331 0.93 -33.57 -8.64
C GLU A 331 -0.57 -33.23 -8.56
N MET A 332 -1.43 -34.24 -8.69
CA MET A 332 -2.88 -34.11 -8.64
C MET A 332 -3.34 -33.74 -7.23
N GLU A 333 -2.68 -34.27 -6.21
CA GLU A 333 -2.92 -33.88 -4.82
C GLU A 333 -2.42 -32.45 -4.52
N LYS A 334 -1.33 -31.99 -5.17
CA LYS A 334 -0.92 -30.58 -5.17
C LYS A 334 -1.94 -29.67 -5.86
N GLN A 335 -2.48 -30.06 -7.01
CA GLN A 335 -3.45 -29.25 -7.77
C GLN A 335 -4.83 -29.22 -7.09
N LYS A 336 -5.27 -30.33 -6.51
CA LYS A 336 -6.49 -30.39 -5.68
C LYS A 336 -6.38 -29.46 -4.48
N ARG A 337 -5.25 -29.45 -3.77
CA ARG A 337 -4.98 -28.48 -2.69
C ARG A 337 -5.00 -27.03 -3.17
N LYS A 338 -4.65 -26.75 -4.43
CA LYS A 338 -4.63 -25.40 -5.03
C LYS A 338 -6.03 -24.91 -5.40
N LEU A 339 -6.87 -25.77 -5.96
CA LEU A 339 -8.29 -25.51 -6.27
C LEU A 339 -9.13 -25.37 -5.00
N GLU A 340 -8.90 -26.23 -4.01
CA GLU A 340 -9.51 -26.13 -2.68
C GLU A 340 -9.09 -24.83 -1.95
N ALA A 341 -7.87 -24.33 -2.18
CA ALA A 341 -7.42 -23.02 -1.66
C ALA A 341 -8.08 -21.82 -2.37
N MET A 342 -8.36 -21.91 -3.68
CA MET A 342 -9.01 -20.84 -4.44
C MET A 342 -10.53 -20.77 -4.19
N GLN A 343 -11.23 -21.89 -4.09
CA GLN A 343 -12.64 -21.89 -3.68
C GLN A 343 -12.82 -21.46 -2.22
N LYS A 344 -11.86 -21.75 -1.35
CA LYS A 344 -11.79 -21.10 -0.04
C LYS A 344 -11.76 -19.57 -0.20
N SER A 345 -10.87 -19.02 -1.04
CA SER A 345 -10.61 -17.57 -1.23
C SER A 345 -11.83 -16.70 -1.65
N GLU A 346 -12.84 -17.25 -2.32
CA GLU A 346 -14.10 -16.51 -2.62
C GLU A 346 -15.13 -16.57 -1.49
N GLN A 347 -15.07 -17.63 -0.68
CA GLN A 347 -15.77 -17.71 0.61
C GLN A 347 -14.95 -17.08 1.74
N GLU A 348 -13.76 -16.55 1.45
CA GLU A 348 -12.92 -15.97 2.46
C GLU A 348 -13.46 -14.60 2.87
N PRO A 349 -13.76 -14.41 4.17
CA PRO A 349 -14.23 -13.14 4.67
C PRO A 349 -13.19 -12.06 4.39
N CYS A 350 -13.64 -10.89 3.95
CA CYS A 350 -12.77 -9.76 3.64
C CYS A 350 -11.85 -9.43 4.83
N TRP A 351 -10.56 -9.24 4.56
CA TRP A 351 -9.54 -8.99 5.58
C TRP A 351 -9.60 -7.57 6.15
N PHE A 352 -10.35 -6.67 5.49
CA PHE A 352 -10.44 -5.24 5.81
C PHE A 352 -11.80 -4.80 6.35
N CYS A 353 -12.85 -5.60 6.19
CA CYS A 353 -14.14 -5.29 6.79
C CYS A 353 -14.07 -5.48 8.31
N LEU A 354 -14.43 -4.47 9.09
CA LEU A 354 -14.32 -4.53 10.56
C LEU A 354 -15.19 -5.64 11.19
N GLY A 355 -16.34 -5.91 10.54
CA GLY A 355 -17.25 -7.01 10.90
C GLY A 355 -16.83 -8.38 10.36
N GLY A 356 -15.78 -8.46 9.53
CA GLY A 356 -15.27 -9.72 8.96
C GLY A 356 -14.47 -10.53 9.98
N SER A 357 -14.51 -11.87 9.89
CA SER A 357 -13.81 -12.75 10.83
C SER A 357 -12.30 -12.90 10.58
N LYS A 358 -11.80 -12.42 9.43
CA LYS A 358 -10.39 -12.46 9.04
C LYS A 358 -9.63 -11.15 9.27
N ILE A 359 -10.28 -10.12 9.81
CA ILE A 359 -9.59 -8.87 10.10
C ILE A 359 -8.57 -9.05 11.22
N GLU A 360 -7.34 -8.66 10.94
CA GLU A 360 -6.26 -8.66 11.92
C GLU A 360 -6.35 -7.37 12.75
N ARG A 361 -7.21 -7.40 13.77
CA ARG A 361 -7.52 -6.23 14.61
C ARG A 361 -6.30 -5.62 15.30
N GLN A 362 -5.19 -6.35 15.40
CA GLN A 362 -3.94 -5.86 15.99
C GLN A 362 -3.29 -4.70 15.23
N TYR A 363 -3.56 -4.54 13.93
CA TYR A 363 -3.02 -3.42 13.14
C TYR A 363 -3.86 -2.15 13.29
N ILE A 364 -5.05 -2.23 13.89
CA ILE A 364 -5.98 -1.09 13.99
C ILE A 364 -5.46 -0.10 15.03
N VAL A 365 -5.28 1.14 14.60
CA VAL A 365 -4.80 2.25 15.43
C VAL A 365 -5.95 3.05 16.02
N SER A 366 -6.96 3.36 15.21
CA SER A 366 -8.12 4.16 15.60
C SER A 366 -9.32 3.79 14.73
N VAL A 367 -10.52 3.82 15.30
CA VAL A 367 -11.77 3.50 14.61
C VAL A 367 -12.69 4.71 14.70
N GLY A 368 -13.17 5.18 13.56
CA GLY A 368 -14.22 6.19 13.43
C GLY A 368 -15.60 5.55 13.23
N ASP A 369 -16.54 6.33 12.72
CA ASP A 369 -17.92 5.91 12.48
C ASP A 369 -18.09 5.11 11.17
N LYS A 370 -17.32 5.47 10.12
CA LYS A 370 -17.39 4.91 8.76
C LYS A 370 -16.04 4.39 8.25
N CYS A 371 -14.92 4.88 8.74
CA CYS A 371 -13.58 4.39 8.42
C CYS A 371 -12.69 4.23 9.66
N TYR A 372 -11.60 3.48 9.52
CA TYR A 372 -10.62 3.24 10.56
C TYR A 372 -9.19 3.40 10.01
N LEU A 373 -8.26 3.67 10.92
CA LEU A 373 -6.84 3.80 10.65
C LEU A 373 -6.13 2.52 11.10
N ALA A 374 -5.25 1.98 10.27
CA ALA A 374 -4.45 0.79 10.60
C ALA A 374 -3.02 0.88 10.08
N TYR A 375 -2.10 0.12 10.67
CA TYR A 375 -0.77 -0.11 10.11
C TYR A 375 -0.84 -0.96 8.85
N ALA A 376 0.02 -0.65 7.87
CA ALA A 376 0.17 -1.52 6.71
C ALA A 376 0.90 -2.81 7.10
N LYS A 377 0.37 -3.96 6.65
CA LYS A 377 1.09 -5.22 6.77
C LYS A 377 2.35 -5.18 5.90
N GLY A 378 3.50 -5.54 6.46
CA GLY A 378 4.78 -5.38 5.78
C GLY A 378 5.15 -3.91 5.50
N ALA A 379 4.77 -3.00 6.40
CA ALA A 379 5.10 -1.58 6.33
C ALA A 379 6.62 -1.35 6.12
N ILE A 380 6.97 -0.40 5.24
CA ILE A 380 8.38 0.02 5.05
C ILE A 380 8.99 0.48 6.38
N ASN A 381 8.22 1.28 7.12
CA ASN A 381 8.55 1.78 8.44
C ASN A 381 7.25 2.03 9.24
N LYS A 382 7.41 2.44 10.51
CA LYS A 382 6.29 2.74 11.42
C LYS A 382 5.39 3.91 11.02
N ASP A 383 5.75 4.68 10.00
CA ASP A 383 4.94 5.82 9.54
C ASP A 383 4.08 5.45 8.31
N ASN A 384 4.07 4.18 7.92
CA ASN A 384 3.24 3.64 6.84
C ASN A 384 1.90 3.12 7.39
N LEU A 385 0.84 3.86 7.10
CA LEU A 385 -0.51 3.63 7.61
C LEU A 385 -1.52 3.50 6.45
N LEU A 386 -2.72 3.01 6.78
CA LEU A 386 -3.83 2.82 5.87
C LEU A 386 -5.10 3.45 6.45
N ILE A 387 -5.81 4.25 5.66
CA ILE A 387 -7.20 4.66 5.95
C ILE A 387 -8.12 3.74 5.17
N ILE A 388 -9.02 3.05 5.87
CA ILE A 388 -9.82 1.95 5.33
C ILE A 388 -11.29 2.12 5.78
N PRO A 389 -12.29 2.00 4.88
CA PRO A 389 -13.68 2.03 5.28
C PRO A 389 -14.05 0.76 6.08
N ILE A 390 -14.94 0.93 7.07
CA ILE A 390 -15.43 -0.15 7.92
C ILE A 390 -16.24 -1.16 7.10
N GLU A 391 -17.09 -0.64 6.21
CA GLU A 391 -17.90 -1.40 5.27
C GLU A 391 -17.13 -1.68 3.96
N HIS A 392 -17.63 -2.65 3.19
CA HIS A 392 -17.01 -3.06 1.94
C HIS A 392 -17.27 -2.04 0.83
N VAL A 393 -16.39 -1.04 0.73
CA VAL A 393 -16.38 -0.03 -0.33
C VAL A 393 -15.11 -0.20 -1.14
N GLN A 394 -15.22 -0.27 -2.47
CA GLN A 394 -14.07 -0.58 -3.34
C GLN A 394 -13.16 0.63 -3.58
N SER A 395 -13.71 1.84 -3.71
CA SER A 395 -12.96 3.05 -4.07
C SER A 395 -13.60 4.34 -3.58
N THR A 396 -12.82 5.43 -3.56
CA THR A 396 -13.28 6.78 -3.17
C THR A 396 -14.40 7.29 -4.08
N VAL A 397 -14.38 6.90 -5.37
CA VAL A 397 -15.43 7.25 -6.34
C VAL A 397 -16.77 6.60 -5.99
N GLN A 398 -16.77 5.45 -5.30
CA GLN A 398 -18.00 4.77 -4.86
C GLN A 398 -18.44 5.15 -3.43
N ALA A 399 -17.58 5.84 -2.67
CA ALA A 399 -17.87 6.23 -1.29
C ALA A 399 -19.02 7.25 -1.17
N ASP A 400 -19.81 7.15 -0.11
CA ASP A 400 -20.80 8.16 0.25
C ASP A 400 -20.15 9.45 0.80
N VAL A 401 -20.93 10.52 0.92
CA VAL A 401 -20.40 11.83 1.34
C VAL A 401 -19.91 11.80 2.79
N ASP A 402 -20.57 11.02 3.66
CA ASP A 402 -20.21 10.92 5.07
C ASP A 402 -18.85 10.23 5.27
N LEU A 403 -18.61 9.14 4.54
CA LEU A 403 -17.33 8.44 4.51
C LEU A 403 -16.21 9.35 3.97
N LEU A 404 -16.46 10.13 2.91
CA LEU A 404 -15.48 11.08 2.37
C LEU A 404 -15.14 12.19 3.38
N ASN A 405 -16.15 12.71 4.10
CA ASN A 405 -15.95 13.70 5.16
C ASN A 405 -15.09 13.13 6.30
N GLU A 406 -15.32 11.88 6.70
CA GLU A 406 -14.52 11.25 7.74
C GLU A 406 -13.08 10.94 7.29
N ILE A 407 -12.90 10.43 6.08
CA ILE A 407 -11.57 10.25 5.48
C ILE A 407 -10.78 11.57 5.52
N THR A 408 -11.46 12.69 5.22
CA THR A 408 -10.84 14.02 5.26
C THR A 408 -10.43 14.41 6.69
N LYS A 409 -11.25 14.12 7.71
CA LYS A 409 -10.87 14.32 9.13
C LYS A 409 -9.62 13.53 9.50
N PHE A 410 -9.52 12.26 9.07
CA PHE A 410 -8.32 11.44 9.29
C PHE A 410 -7.09 12.03 8.59
N LYS A 411 -7.21 12.44 7.33
CA LYS A 411 -6.10 13.08 6.60
C LYS A 411 -5.60 14.33 7.32
N VAL A 412 -6.49 15.22 7.75
CA VAL A 412 -6.13 16.43 8.52
C VAL A 412 -5.43 16.08 9.84
N ALA A 413 -5.96 15.12 10.60
CA ALA A 413 -5.38 14.69 11.86
C ALA A 413 -3.96 14.10 11.68
N LEU A 414 -3.77 13.26 10.67
CA LEU A 414 -2.49 12.64 10.35
C LEU A 414 -1.46 13.68 9.90
N THR A 415 -1.85 14.64 9.06
CA THR A 415 -0.98 15.75 8.66
C THR A 415 -0.50 16.54 9.87
N ASN A 416 -1.40 16.89 10.79
CA ASN A 416 -1.03 17.62 12.01
C ASN A 416 -0.14 16.79 12.95
N TYR A 417 -0.43 15.48 13.08
CA TYR A 417 0.39 14.57 13.88
C TYR A 417 1.81 14.43 13.35
N PHE A 418 1.98 14.16 12.06
CA PHE A 418 3.31 14.03 11.46
C PHE A 418 4.07 15.36 11.40
N ARG A 419 3.36 16.48 11.19
CA ARG A 419 3.94 17.82 11.29
C ARG A 419 4.54 18.08 12.67
N SER A 420 3.88 17.66 13.75
CA SER A 420 4.42 17.77 15.12
C SER A 420 5.72 16.97 15.34
N LYS A 421 6.01 16.01 14.45
CA LYS A 421 7.23 15.18 14.45
C LYS A 421 8.24 15.62 13.38
N ASN A 422 8.12 16.84 12.85
CA ASN A 422 8.96 17.37 11.77
C ASN A 422 8.95 16.50 10.50
N LYS A 423 7.77 15.95 10.16
CA LYS A 423 7.53 15.14 8.96
C LYS A 423 6.40 15.75 8.13
N CYS A 424 6.43 15.53 6.82
CA CYS A 424 5.30 15.77 5.94
C CYS A 424 4.67 14.43 5.55
N VAL A 425 3.39 14.46 5.19
CA VAL A 425 2.62 13.26 4.84
C VAL A 425 2.15 13.35 3.40
N LEU A 426 2.02 12.21 2.75
CA LEU A 426 1.38 12.06 1.45
C LEU A 426 0.33 10.96 1.52
N PHE A 427 -0.62 11.02 0.60
CA PHE A 427 -1.68 10.03 0.46
C PHE A 427 -1.76 9.54 -0.98
N TYR A 428 -1.98 8.26 -1.17
CA TYR A 428 -2.42 7.78 -2.48
C TYR A 428 -3.44 6.65 -2.38
N GLU A 429 -4.33 6.60 -3.36
CA GLU A 429 -5.27 5.52 -3.55
C GLU A 429 -4.95 4.83 -4.88
N ARG A 430 -4.85 3.50 -4.85
CA ARG A 430 -4.78 2.68 -6.06
C ARG A 430 -6.04 1.85 -6.18
N ASN A 431 -6.97 2.30 -7.02
CA ASN A 431 -8.12 1.50 -7.42
C ASN A 431 -7.78 0.66 -8.65
N PHE A 432 -6.99 -0.40 -8.47
CA PHE A 432 -6.62 -1.34 -9.55
C PHE A 432 -6.34 -2.72 -8.96
N ARG A 433 -7.14 -3.72 -9.37
CA ARG A 433 -7.14 -5.09 -8.82
C ARG A 433 -7.30 -5.13 -7.29
N THR A 434 -8.00 -4.14 -6.73
CA THR A 434 -8.31 -4.01 -5.29
C THR A 434 -9.78 -4.31 -5.04
N LYS A 435 -10.08 -5.14 -4.02
CA LYS A 435 -11.47 -5.48 -3.63
C LYS A 435 -12.03 -4.51 -2.59
N HIS A 436 -11.19 -3.94 -1.74
CA HIS A 436 -11.55 -3.00 -0.67
C HIS A 436 -10.69 -1.75 -0.78
N MET A 437 -11.29 -0.58 -0.55
CA MET A 437 -10.62 0.70 -0.65
C MET A 437 -9.50 0.80 0.39
N GLN A 438 -8.33 1.21 -0.06
CA GLN A 438 -7.18 1.46 0.79
C GLN A 438 -6.52 2.76 0.37
N ILE A 439 -6.57 3.76 1.25
CA ILE A 439 -5.78 4.98 1.08
C ILE A 439 -4.49 4.77 1.86
N GLN A 440 -3.39 4.72 1.12
CA GLN A 440 -2.05 4.54 1.64
C GLN A 440 -1.54 5.87 2.18
N VAL A 441 -0.93 5.84 3.36
CA VAL A 441 -0.38 7.00 4.06
C VAL A 441 1.11 6.76 4.25
N TYR A 442 1.93 7.71 3.80
CA TYR A 442 3.37 7.70 4.06
C TYR A 442 3.79 9.03 4.66
N ALA A 443 4.75 8.99 5.58
CA ALA A 443 5.41 10.20 6.08
C ALA A 443 6.91 10.17 5.79
N ILE A 444 7.45 11.32 5.40
CA ILE A 444 8.89 11.56 5.24
C ILE A 444 9.30 12.77 6.05
N ARG A 445 10.60 12.95 6.26
CA ARG A 445 11.10 14.15 6.93
C ARG A 445 10.74 15.40 6.13
N ALA A 446 10.35 16.46 6.85
CA ALA A 446 9.89 17.70 6.22
C ALA A 446 10.97 18.36 5.32
N ASP A 447 12.26 18.17 5.66
CA ASP A 447 13.39 18.67 4.85
C ASP A 447 13.56 17.97 3.50
N LYS A 448 12.83 16.87 3.24
CA LYS A 448 12.82 16.15 1.96
C LYS A 448 11.52 16.33 1.17
N SER A 449 10.59 17.19 1.62
CA SER A 449 9.28 17.35 0.97
C SER A 449 9.39 17.75 -0.50
N TYR A 450 10.34 18.62 -0.82
CA TYR A 450 10.58 19.13 -2.18
C TYR A 450 10.93 18.03 -3.19
N LEU A 451 11.52 16.91 -2.73
CA LEU A 451 11.91 15.79 -3.58
C LEU A 451 10.72 14.91 -4.01
N LEU A 452 9.57 15.01 -3.32
CA LEU A 452 8.44 14.11 -3.55
C LEU A 452 7.90 14.21 -4.98
N LYS A 453 7.64 15.44 -5.43
CA LYS A 453 7.05 15.69 -6.75
C LYS A 453 7.95 15.14 -7.85
N ASP A 454 9.22 15.48 -7.81
CA ASP A 454 10.20 15.05 -8.80
C ASP A 454 10.42 13.53 -8.78
N ALA A 455 10.46 12.91 -7.60
CA ALA A 455 10.59 11.46 -7.47
C ALA A 455 9.39 10.72 -8.09
N PHE A 456 8.16 11.19 -7.82
CA PHE A 456 6.96 10.61 -8.40
C PHE A 456 6.90 10.80 -9.91
N LEU A 457 7.17 11.99 -10.43
CA LEU A 457 7.13 12.26 -11.87
C LEU A 457 8.23 11.53 -12.65
N SER A 458 9.45 11.48 -12.11
CA SER A 458 10.58 10.77 -12.72
C SER A 458 10.29 9.27 -12.85
N MET A 459 9.92 8.61 -11.75
CA MET A 459 9.60 7.19 -11.77
C MET A 459 8.31 6.89 -12.53
N ALA A 460 7.36 7.83 -12.58
CA ALA A 460 6.18 7.70 -13.43
C ALA A 460 6.60 7.67 -14.91
N GLY A 461 7.51 8.53 -15.34
CA GLY A 461 8.11 8.50 -16.67
C GLY A 461 8.78 7.17 -17.00
N ASP A 462 9.62 6.66 -16.09
CA ASP A 462 10.33 5.38 -16.28
C ASP A 462 9.38 4.17 -16.41
N GLN A 463 8.23 4.21 -15.72
CA GLN A 463 7.25 3.12 -15.69
C GLN A 463 6.05 3.36 -16.63
N ASN A 464 6.09 4.38 -17.50
CA ASN A 464 4.99 4.78 -18.39
C ASN A 464 3.66 5.05 -17.65
N VAL A 465 3.73 5.64 -16.47
CA VAL A 465 2.59 6.13 -15.69
C VAL A 465 2.42 7.62 -15.97
N TYR A 466 1.22 8.05 -16.35
CA TYR A 466 0.93 9.46 -16.64
C TYR A 466 0.15 10.10 -15.48
N LEU A 467 0.83 10.94 -14.69
CA LEU A 467 0.24 11.66 -13.55
C LEU A 467 -0.18 13.07 -14.00
N ASN A 468 -1.48 13.29 -14.17
CA ASN A 468 -2.03 14.60 -14.55
C ASN A 468 -2.43 15.39 -13.31
N GLU A 469 -1.98 16.64 -13.20
CA GLU A 469 -2.39 17.52 -12.11
C GLU A 469 -3.87 17.92 -12.23
N ILE A 470 -4.61 17.89 -11.12
CA ILE A 470 -6.02 18.27 -11.07
C ILE A 470 -6.27 19.44 -10.09
N PRO A 471 -7.22 20.34 -10.37
CA PRO A 471 -7.52 21.46 -9.48
C PRO A 471 -7.99 21.02 -8.09
N GLU A 472 -7.65 21.80 -7.05
CA GLU A 472 -7.83 21.46 -5.62
C GLU A 472 -9.29 21.14 -5.25
N MET A 473 -10.27 21.80 -5.88
CA MET A 473 -11.70 21.63 -5.60
C MET A 473 -12.39 20.56 -6.48
N THR A 474 -11.65 19.87 -7.35
CA THR A 474 -12.28 18.92 -8.29
C THR A 474 -12.72 17.65 -7.58
N ASN A 475 -13.97 17.24 -7.79
CA ASN A 475 -14.48 15.98 -7.25
C ASN A 475 -14.09 14.84 -8.19
N LEU A 476 -13.50 13.76 -7.66
CA LEU A 476 -13.12 12.59 -8.48
C LEU A 476 -14.32 11.98 -9.21
N LYS A 477 -15.53 12.07 -8.65
CA LYS A 477 -16.77 11.61 -9.29
C LYS A 477 -17.15 12.39 -10.54
N GLN A 478 -16.60 13.59 -10.73
CA GLN A 478 -16.82 14.41 -11.94
C GLN A 478 -15.89 14.01 -13.08
N ILE A 479 -14.76 13.35 -12.77
CA ILE A 479 -13.73 12.97 -13.75
C ILE A 479 -13.82 11.46 -14.08
N LEU A 480 -14.12 10.63 -13.07
CA LEU A 480 -14.02 9.17 -13.15
C LEU A 480 -15.38 8.50 -13.02
N GLN A 481 -15.60 7.44 -13.81
CA GLN A 481 -16.79 6.59 -13.67
C GLN A 481 -16.63 5.55 -12.55
N PRO A 482 -17.74 5.08 -11.92
CA PRO A 482 -17.71 3.96 -10.99
C PRO A 482 -17.10 2.72 -11.67
N ASN A 483 -16.18 2.03 -10.97
CA ASN A 483 -15.40 0.87 -11.46
C ASN A 483 -14.27 1.17 -12.46
N GLN A 484 -14.07 2.42 -12.87
CA GLN A 484 -12.90 2.79 -13.66
C GLN A 484 -11.62 2.64 -12.81
N PRO A 485 -10.60 1.91 -13.26
CA PRO A 485 -9.36 1.82 -12.52
C PRO A 485 -8.55 3.13 -12.58
N TYR A 486 -8.01 3.54 -11.45
CA TYR A 486 -7.24 4.78 -11.34
C TYR A 486 -6.17 4.71 -10.26
N TYR A 487 -5.18 5.61 -10.38
CA TYR A 487 -4.24 5.94 -9.32
C TYR A 487 -4.37 7.42 -8.99
N TYR A 488 -4.62 7.72 -7.73
CA TYR A 488 -4.86 9.09 -7.25
C TYR A 488 -3.86 9.42 -6.16
N LEU A 489 -3.13 10.53 -6.32
CA LEU A 489 -2.00 10.94 -5.49
C LEU A 489 -2.23 12.34 -4.93
N GLU A 490 -1.93 12.51 -3.65
CA GLU A 490 -1.97 13.80 -2.94
C GLU A 490 -0.60 14.04 -2.29
N LEU A 491 0.08 15.12 -2.71
CA LEU A 491 1.38 15.54 -2.20
C LEU A 491 1.25 16.85 -1.41
N PRO A 492 2.07 17.08 -0.37
CA PRO A 492 2.07 18.36 0.37
C PRO A 492 2.60 19.49 -0.53
N LYS A 493 1.89 20.63 -0.57
CA LYS A 493 2.40 21.84 -1.26
C LYS A 493 3.61 22.42 -0.53
N GLU A 494 4.57 22.95 -1.28
CA GLU A 494 5.63 23.76 -0.70
C GLU A 494 5.04 25.06 -0.14
N GLU A 495 5.24 25.32 1.15
CA GLU A 495 4.81 26.55 1.80
C GLU A 495 5.66 27.72 1.27
N THR A 496 5.18 28.38 0.21
CA THR A 496 5.59 29.75 -0.10
C THR A 496 4.96 30.65 0.96
N GLU A 497 5.79 31.50 1.57
CA GLU A 497 5.43 32.31 2.73
C GLU A 497 4.07 32.99 2.57
N THR A 498 3.22 32.87 3.61
CA THR A 498 1.89 33.49 3.81
C THR A 498 0.66 32.81 3.18
N LYS A 499 -0.07 32.00 3.98
CA LYS A 499 -1.44 32.28 4.48
C LYS A 499 -2.05 31.07 5.21
N SER A 500 -2.68 31.36 6.37
CA SER A 500 -3.63 30.53 7.15
C SER A 500 -3.21 29.10 7.56
N LYS A 501 -2.99 28.90 8.87
CA LYS A 501 -2.55 27.66 9.55
C LYS A 501 -3.53 26.47 9.55
N ASP A 502 -4.69 26.55 8.89
CA ASP A 502 -5.80 25.61 9.14
C ASP A 502 -6.33 24.83 7.93
N VAL A 503 -5.73 24.95 6.73
CA VAL A 503 -6.23 24.23 5.54
C VAL A 503 -5.20 23.25 5.01
N LEU A 504 -5.59 21.98 4.88
CA LEU A 504 -4.83 20.90 4.25
C LEU A 504 -4.64 21.24 2.76
N SER A 505 -3.60 21.98 2.39
CA SER A 505 -3.32 22.25 0.97
C SER A 505 -2.37 21.21 0.40
N MET A 506 -2.86 20.48 -0.58
CA MET A 506 -2.16 19.37 -1.24
C MET A 506 -2.21 19.57 -2.76
N GLU A 507 -1.13 19.23 -3.45
CA GLU A 507 -1.14 19.04 -4.90
C GLU A 507 -1.77 17.68 -5.20
N ARG A 508 -2.64 17.63 -6.22
CA ARG A 508 -3.45 16.45 -6.53
C ARG A 508 -3.12 15.98 -7.94
N PHE A 509 -2.79 14.70 -8.09
CA PHE A 509 -2.49 14.08 -9.37
C PHE A 509 -3.39 12.87 -9.60
N LEU A 510 -3.83 12.68 -10.84
CA LEU A 510 -4.66 11.59 -11.27
C LEU A 510 -4.04 10.88 -12.48
N CYS A 511 -4.00 9.55 -12.40
CA CYS A 511 -3.69 8.67 -13.51
C CYS A 511 -4.88 7.75 -13.77
N GLU A 512 -5.49 7.89 -14.95
CA GLU A 512 -6.47 6.93 -15.44
C GLU A 512 -5.75 5.67 -15.93
N ILE A 513 -6.04 4.53 -15.30
CA ILE A 513 -5.33 3.28 -15.63
C ILE A 513 -6.03 2.62 -16.81
N ARG A 514 -5.38 2.65 -17.98
CA ARG A 514 -5.82 1.98 -19.21
C ARG A 514 -4.91 0.78 -19.48
N GLY A 515 -5.20 -0.35 -18.81
CA GLY A 515 -4.45 -1.61 -19.00
C GLY A 515 -3.61 -2.02 -17.79
N GLY A 516 -2.32 -2.31 -18.01
CA GLY A 516 -1.40 -2.75 -16.95
C GLY A 516 -0.91 -1.58 -16.11
N PHE A 517 -0.90 -1.74 -14.78
CA PHE A 517 -0.36 -0.75 -13.85
C PHE A 517 0.58 -1.41 -12.85
N PRO A 518 1.77 -0.84 -12.58
CA PRO A 518 2.69 -1.36 -11.58
C PRO A 518 2.03 -1.33 -10.20
N ILE A 519 1.65 -2.50 -9.68
CA ILE A 519 0.87 -2.62 -8.44
C ILE A 519 1.60 -1.92 -7.29
N ASN A 520 2.92 -2.01 -7.23
CA ASN A 520 3.71 -1.43 -6.16
C ASN A 520 4.20 0.00 -6.44
N PHE A 521 3.77 0.66 -7.53
CA PHE A 521 4.28 1.97 -7.96
C PHE A 521 4.53 2.96 -6.81
N GLY A 522 3.48 3.28 -6.04
CA GLY A 522 3.62 4.21 -4.92
C GLY A 522 4.62 3.76 -3.86
N ARG A 523 4.75 2.45 -3.61
CA ARG A 523 5.73 1.90 -2.67
C ARG A 523 7.15 1.93 -3.25
N ASP A 524 7.31 1.61 -4.53
CA ASP A 524 8.59 1.64 -5.25
C ASP A 524 9.19 3.05 -5.18
N VAL A 525 8.36 4.07 -5.41
CA VAL A 525 8.76 5.48 -5.29
C VAL A 525 9.23 5.78 -3.87
N MET A 526 8.46 5.39 -2.86
CA MET A 526 8.81 5.66 -1.46
C MET A 526 10.09 4.95 -1.01
N ALA A 527 10.32 3.73 -1.49
CA ALA A 527 11.50 2.92 -1.15
C ALA A 527 12.80 3.42 -1.81
N SER A 528 12.69 4.24 -2.85
CA SER A 528 13.83 4.78 -3.60
C SER A 528 14.87 5.47 -2.71
N GLU A 529 16.12 5.48 -3.18
CA GLU A 529 17.27 6.10 -2.49
C GLU A 529 17.03 7.58 -2.17
N LEU A 530 16.29 8.28 -3.04
CA LEU A 530 15.99 9.70 -2.90
C LEU A 530 15.12 9.98 -1.65
N LEU A 531 14.14 9.12 -1.38
CA LEU A 531 13.16 9.34 -0.32
C LEU A 531 13.54 8.62 0.98
N LEU A 532 13.16 7.36 1.15
CA LEU A 532 13.39 6.60 2.38
C LEU A 532 14.67 5.76 2.36
N ASN A 533 15.29 5.58 1.18
CA ASN A 533 16.51 4.80 1.00
C ASN A 533 16.45 3.40 1.60
N CYS A 534 15.47 2.63 1.14
CA CYS A 534 15.20 1.27 1.60
C CYS A 534 14.76 0.39 0.43
N THR A 535 15.64 0.30 -0.57
CA THR A 535 15.42 -0.46 -1.81
C THR A 535 15.27 -1.97 -1.54
N ASP A 536 15.79 -2.45 -0.42
CA ASP A 536 15.59 -3.80 0.14
C ASP A 536 14.15 -4.05 0.63
N ARG A 537 13.32 -3.00 0.78
CA ARG A 537 11.96 -3.08 1.34
C ARG A 537 10.85 -2.87 0.31
N ILE A 538 11.19 -2.97 -0.98
CA ILE A 538 10.24 -2.85 -2.09
C ILE A 538 9.19 -3.97 -2.02
N ASP A 539 9.59 -5.23 -1.79
CA ASP A 539 8.63 -6.30 -1.55
C ASP A 539 8.11 -6.27 -0.11
N TRP A 540 6.81 -5.99 0.04
CA TRP A 540 6.17 -5.96 1.35
C TRP A 540 6.17 -7.32 2.05
N LYS A 541 6.24 -8.43 1.31
CA LYS A 541 6.27 -9.78 1.89
C LYS A 541 7.54 -10.04 2.68
N GLU A 542 8.66 -9.51 2.22
CA GLU A 542 9.94 -9.58 2.92
C GLU A 542 10.00 -8.64 4.13
N CYS A 543 9.07 -7.69 4.19
CA CYS A 543 8.89 -6.77 5.31
C CYS A 543 7.88 -7.28 6.36
N VAL A 544 7.24 -8.44 6.15
CA VAL A 544 6.28 -9.00 7.11
C VAL A 544 7.05 -9.53 8.31
N LEU A 545 6.64 -9.06 9.48
CA LEU A 545 7.30 -9.35 10.75
C LEU A 545 6.68 -10.60 11.38
N SER A 546 7.42 -11.33 12.21
CA SER A 546 6.85 -12.47 12.94
C SER A 546 5.78 -12.01 13.94
N PRO A 547 4.79 -12.83 14.35
CA PRO A 547 3.78 -12.43 15.33
C PRO A 547 4.34 -11.90 16.66
N GLU A 548 5.57 -12.29 17.04
CA GLU A 548 6.28 -11.80 18.22
C GLU A 548 6.97 -10.46 17.97
N GLU A 549 7.56 -10.24 16.79
CA GLU A 549 8.12 -8.95 16.36
C GLU A 549 7.03 -7.94 16.04
N GLU A 550 5.92 -8.39 15.45
CA GLU A 550 4.66 -7.68 15.28
C GLU A 550 4.05 -7.33 16.62
N LYS A 551 3.91 -8.27 17.56
CA LYS A 551 3.52 -7.92 18.93
C LYS A 551 4.53 -6.99 19.58
N LYS A 552 5.82 -7.07 19.29
CA LYS A 552 6.82 -6.09 19.78
C LYS A 552 6.71 -4.76 19.07
N ILE A 553 6.21 -4.68 17.83
CA ILE A 553 6.06 -3.46 17.03
C ILE A 553 4.71 -2.78 17.29
N PHE A 554 3.62 -3.55 17.40
CA PHE A 554 2.30 -3.13 17.87
C PHE A 554 2.24 -2.95 19.40
N LYS A 555 3.11 -3.61 20.17
CA LYS A 555 3.50 -3.16 21.53
C LYS A 555 4.59 -2.08 21.49
N SER A 556 5.30 -1.86 20.38
CA SER A 556 6.21 -0.70 20.22
C SER A 556 5.46 0.58 19.88
N ASP A 557 4.20 0.45 19.45
CA ASP A 557 3.23 1.54 19.51
C ASP A 557 2.86 1.90 20.94
N GLN A 558 3.36 1.17 21.93
CA GLN A 558 3.57 1.78 23.23
C GLN A 558 4.84 2.61 23.11
N SER A 559 4.64 3.82 22.62
CA SER A 559 5.64 4.86 22.76
C SER A 559 5.96 4.94 24.25
N LYS A 560 7.25 4.80 24.56
CA LYS A 560 7.68 4.88 25.94
C LYS A 560 7.86 6.35 26.28
N TYR A 561 7.20 6.82 27.32
CA TYR A 561 7.30 8.20 27.77
C TYR A 561 7.93 8.25 29.15
N VAL A 562 8.71 9.29 29.40
CA VAL A 562 9.12 9.66 30.75
C VAL A 562 8.44 10.96 31.16
N ILE A 563 7.83 10.98 32.35
CA ILE A 563 7.30 12.20 32.95
C ILE A 563 8.30 12.73 33.97
N LEU A 564 8.77 13.94 33.71
CA LEU A 564 9.64 14.72 34.59
C LEU A 564 8.83 15.90 35.11
N SER A 565 9.10 16.36 36.33
CA SER A 565 8.48 17.57 36.87
C SER A 565 9.50 18.42 37.60
N SER A 566 9.46 19.74 37.38
CA SER A 566 10.29 20.71 38.07
C SER A 566 9.49 21.95 38.44
N SER A 567 9.75 22.49 39.63
CA SER A 567 9.28 23.83 40.00
C SER A 567 10.20 24.89 39.38
N ILE A 568 9.62 25.88 38.71
CA ILE A 568 10.41 26.98 38.12
C ILE A 568 10.72 28.10 39.13
N ASN A 569 10.06 28.12 40.28
CA ASN A 569 10.21 29.14 41.31
C ASN A 569 11.03 28.65 42.52
N ASP A 570 11.76 27.54 42.37
CA ASP A 570 12.59 27.01 43.44
C ASP A 570 13.64 28.03 43.91
N LEU A 571 13.51 28.44 45.18
CA LEU A 571 14.27 29.51 45.82
C LEU A 571 15.77 29.18 45.94
N GLN A 572 16.13 27.89 45.89
CA GLN A 572 17.52 27.45 45.93
C GLN A 572 18.03 27.14 44.51
N THR A 573 18.21 28.21 43.75
CA THR A 573 19.09 28.28 42.56
C THR A 573 18.66 27.54 41.29
N HIS A 574 17.36 27.22 41.16
CA HIS A 574 16.76 26.69 39.92
C HIS A 574 17.42 25.39 39.39
N PHE A 575 18.08 24.63 40.27
CA PHE A 575 18.90 23.47 39.93
C PHE A 575 18.16 22.39 39.15
N TYR A 576 16.95 22.04 39.59
CA TYR A 576 16.17 21.01 38.93
C TYR A 576 15.86 21.35 37.47
N THR A 577 15.60 22.64 37.20
CA THR A 577 15.34 23.13 35.84
C THR A 577 16.60 23.14 34.98
N PHE A 578 17.78 23.38 35.58
CA PHE A 578 19.07 23.30 34.89
C PHE A 578 19.34 21.91 34.28
N TYR A 579 18.99 20.85 35.01
CA TYR A 579 19.27 19.47 34.60
C TYR A 579 18.29 18.92 33.55
N LEU A 580 17.10 19.52 33.41
CA LEU A 580 16.04 18.99 32.54
C LEU A 580 16.49 18.74 31.09
N PRO A 581 17.18 19.67 30.38
CA PRO A 581 17.64 19.39 29.02
C PRO A 581 18.54 18.16 28.94
N ILE A 582 19.46 18.00 29.89
CA ILE A 582 20.42 16.89 29.94
C ILE A 582 19.69 15.56 30.19
N VAL A 583 18.81 15.54 31.20
CA VAL A 583 18.03 14.35 31.57
C VAL A 583 17.05 13.94 30.45
N CYS A 584 16.45 14.90 29.75
CA CYS A 584 15.55 14.64 28.62
C CYS A 584 16.27 13.89 27.48
N ILE A 585 17.49 14.30 27.12
CA ILE A 585 18.26 13.60 26.09
C ILE A 585 18.72 12.24 26.59
N ALA A 586 19.15 12.14 27.85
CA ALA A 586 19.52 10.85 28.42
C ALA A 586 18.38 9.82 28.31
N TRP A 587 17.15 10.21 28.66
CA TRP A 587 15.97 9.35 28.46
C TRP A 587 15.66 9.06 26.98
N ARG A 588 15.81 10.06 26.11
CA ARG A 588 15.62 9.89 24.66
C ARG A 588 16.59 8.86 24.08
N ASN A 589 17.84 8.82 24.56
CA ASN A 589 18.83 7.82 24.17
C ASN A 589 18.44 6.39 24.58
N LEU A 590 17.64 6.25 25.64
CA LEU A 590 17.05 4.97 26.07
C LEU A 590 15.71 4.67 25.37
N ASN A 591 15.39 5.42 24.32
CA ASN A 591 14.16 5.32 23.55
C ASN A 591 12.91 5.61 24.40
N TYR A 592 12.97 6.64 25.24
CA TYR A 592 11.82 7.21 25.96
C TYR A 592 11.63 8.67 25.57
N GLU A 593 10.42 9.06 25.15
CA GLU A 593 10.09 10.44 24.83
C GLU A 593 9.80 11.24 26.12
N PRO A 594 10.53 12.33 26.38
CA PRO A 594 10.33 13.12 27.59
C PRO A 594 9.12 14.06 27.47
N ILE A 595 8.36 14.13 28.56
CA ILE A 595 7.34 15.15 28.81
C ILE A 595 7.67 15.81 30.14
N VAL A 596 7.77 17.14 30.12
CA VAL A 596 8.18 17.94 31.27
C VAL A 596 7.00 18.73 31.81
N PHE A 597 6.70 18.54 33.09
CA PHE A 597 5.76 19.35 33.84
C PHE A 597 6.52 20.52 34.48
N LEU A 598 6.24 21.73 34.04
CA LEU A 598 6.76 22.96 34.65
C LEU A 598 5.73 23.50 35.63
N VAL A 599 6.03 23.34 36.91
CA VAL A 599 5.15 23.75 38.00
C VAL A 599 5.47 25.18 38.41
N SER A 600 4.45 26.03 38.47
CA SER A 600 4.61 27.40 38.96
C SER A 600 3.32 27.95 39.53
N SER A 601 3.44 28.85 40.50
CA SER A 601 2.38 29.81 40.86
C SER A 601 2.43 31.09 40.04
N ASP A 602 3.54 31.35 39.34
CA ASP A 602 3.74 32.52 38.50
C ASP A 602 4.70 32.20 37.35
N TYR A 603 4.19 32.21 36.12
CA TYR A 603 4.98 31.98 34.91
C TYR A 603 5.63 33.26 34.35
N SER A 604 5.40 34.41 34.97
CA SER A 604 6.06 35.67 34.62
C SER A 604 7.51 35.74 35.10
N ASN A 605 8.00 34.70 35.80
CA ASN A 605 9.35 34.61 36.31
C ASN A 605 10.38 34.95 35.21
N ASN A 606 11.03 36.10 35.41
CA ASN A 606 11.96 36.67 34.44
C ASN A 606 13.38 36.10 34.55
N ASN A 607 13.61 35.10 35.40
CA ASN A 607 14.93 34.53 35.60
C ASN A 607 15.50 33.98 34.27
N PRO A 608 16.59 34.58 33.77
CA PRO A 608 17.15 34.21 32.49
C PRO A 608 17.75 32.79 32.48
N LEU A 609 18.13 32.23 33.65
CA LEU A 609 18.57 30.83 33.79
C LEU A 609 17.43 29.84 33.53
N VAL A 610 16.22 30.15 34.02
CA VAL A 610 15.03 29.35 33.73
C VAL A 610 14.67 29.49 32.24
N LYS A 611 14.71 30.71 31.70
CA LYS A 611 14.39 30.96 30.28
C LYS A 611 15.32 30.21 29.33
N ILE A 612 16.62 30.16 29.61
CA ILE A 612 17.57 29.43 28.76
C ILE A 612 17.31 27.92 28.81
N SER A 613 17.01 27.35 29.98
CA SER A 613 16.66 25.93 30.10
C SER A 613 15.38 25.59 29.35
N VAL A 614 14.34 26.41 29.48
CA VAL A 614 13.07 26.23 28.74
C VAL A 614 13.27 26.38 27.23
N LYS A 615 14.01 27.39 26.78
CA LYS A 615 14.38 27.59 25.37
C LYS A 615 15.07 26.34 24.79
N TYR A 616 15.94 25.70 25.56
CA TYR A 616 16.63 24.48 25.11
C TYR A 616 15.75 23.23 25.16
N LEU A 617 14.82 23.13 26.11
CA LEU A 617 13.76 22.09 26.06
C LEU A 617 12.89 22.22 24.80
N GLU A 618 12.51 23.44 24.44
CA GLU A 618 11.75 23.73 23.22
C GLU A 618 12.56 23.40 21.95
N ARG A 619 13.85 23.78 21.90
CA ARG A 619 14.76 23.41 20.80
C ARG A 619 14.95 21.90 20.66
N LEU A 620 14.89 21.17 21.77
CA LEU A 620 14.93 19.71 21.79
C LEU A 620 13.60 19.07 21.36
N GLY A 621 12.56 19.85 21.08
CA GLY A 621 11.22 19.35 20.76
C GLY A 621 10.56 18.62 21.94
N VAL A 622 10.97 18.92 23.17
CA VAL A 622 10.38 18.31 24.37
C VAL A 622 8.98 18.88 24.59
N LYS A 623 8.02 18.00 24.89
CA LYS A 623 6.65 18.39 25.22
C LYS A 623 6.62 19.00 26.62
N ILE A 624 6.28 20.29 26.72
CA ILE A 624 6.19 21.02 27.99
C ILE A 624 4.72 21.20 28.39
N ILE A 625 4.39 20.85 29.62
CA ILE A 625 3.06 21.08 30.21
C ILE A 625 3.21 22.02 31.40
N LYS A 626 2.45 23.11 31.39
CA LYS A 626 2.37 24.04 32.52
C LYS A 626 1.36 23.52 33.54
N VAL A 627 1.80 23.37 34.78
CA VAL A 627 1.00 22.89 35.92
C VAL A 627 0.87 24.01 36.96
N ASP A 628 -0.33 24.57 37.08
CA ASP A 628 -0.60 25.65 38.02
C ASP A 628 -0.49 25.18 39.47
N SER A 629 0.20 25.95 40.29
CA SER A 629 0.35 25.67 41.72
C SER A 629 0.06 26.89 42.58
N VAL A 630 -0.36 26.65 43.83
CA VAL A 630 -0.36 27.69 44.86
C VAL A 630 1.06 27.85 45.36
N LYS A 631 1.51 29.09 45.56
CA LYS A 631 2.91 29.45 45.90
C LYS A 631 3.55 28.61 47.02
N SER A 632 2.80 28.24 48.05
CA SER A 632 3.28 27.41 49.17
C SER A 632 3.37 25.91 48.88
N TYR A 633 2.89 25.46 47.71
CA TYR A 633 2.75 24.05 47.35
C TYR A 633 3.50 23.67 46.07
N GLU A 634 4.32 24.55 45.49
CA GLU A 634 4.99 24.32 44.21
C GLU A 634 5.87 23.07 44.23
N LEU A 635 6.70 22.88 45.27
CA LEU A 635 7.56 21.71 45.39
C LEU A 635 6.74 20.42 45.59
N THR A 636 5.71 20.45 46.45
CA THR A 636 4.81 19.32 46.68
C THR A 636 4.05 18.95 45.41
N THR A 637 3.55 19.96 44.69
CA THR A 637 2.87 19.80 43.41
C THR A 637 3.82 19.20 42.38
N SER A 638 5.08 19.64 42.33
CA SER A 638 6.08 19.08 41.43
C SER A 638 6.38 17.61 41.70
N LYS A 639 6.49 17.19 42.97
CA LYS A 639 6.75 15.78 43.31
C LYS A 639 5.60 14.86 42.91
N LEU A 640 4.36 15.33 43.07
CA LEU A 640 3.14 14.52 42.94
C LEU A 640 2.46 14.62 41.57
N SER A 641 2.61 15.72 40.84
CA SER A 641 1.93 15.98 39.55
C SER A 641 2.19 14.87 38.52
N ARG A 642 3.42 14.33 38.49
CA ARG A 642 3.83 13.23 37.60
C ARG A 642 3.02 11.95 37.77
N LEU A 643 2.41 11.72 38.94
CA LEU A 643 1.53 10.57 39.19
C LEU A 643 0.19 10.68 38.47
N PHE A 644 -0.19 11.87 38.02
CA PHE A 644 -1.42 12.14 37.29
C PHE A 644 -1.25 12.02 35.77
N SER A 645 -0.19 11.33 35.32
CA SER A 645 0.09 11.06 33.89
C SER A 645 -1.07 10.37 33.16
N GLY A 646 -1.91 9.61 33.89
CA GLY A 646 -3.14 9.01 33.36
C GLY A 646 -4.20 10.00 32.87
N LEU A 647 -4.12 11.29 33.26
CA LEU A 647 -5.02 12.36 32.81
C LEU A 647 -4.54 13.07 31.53
N LEU A 648 -3.38 12.70 31.01
CA LEU A 648 -2.84 13.34 29.81
C LEU A 648 -3.72 13.05 28.58
N ASP A 649 -3.88 14.06 27.72
CA ASP A 649 -4.72 13.99 26.51
C ASP A 649 -4.29 12.81 25.61
N TYR A 650 -5.26 12.11 25.02
CA TYR A 650 -5.02 11.03 24.05
C TYR A 650 -4.22 11.50 22.82
N LYS A 651 -4.28 12.80 22.49
CA LYS A 651 -3.43 13.44 21.47
C LYS A 651 -1.96 13.53 21.89
N LEU A 652 -1.67 13.46 23.19
CA LEU A 652 -0.32 13.54 23.73
C LEU A 652 0.29 12.17 24.03
N ILE A 653 -0.49 11.29 24.69
CA ILE A 653 -0.14 9.92 25.08
C ILE A 653 -1.40 9.04 24.97
N MET A 654 -1.32 7.91 24.26
CA MET A 654 -2.38 6.91 24.12
C MET A 654 -2.50 6.02 25.35
N ASP A 655 -3.66 5.40 25.56
CA ASP A 655 -3.94 4.59 26.77
C ASP A 655 -3.09 3.33 26.90
N ASN A 656 -2.58 2.82 25.77
CA ASN A 656 -1.65 1.70 25.74
C ASN A 656 -0.19 2.11 25.92
N ASP A 657 0.17 3.40 25.79
CA ASP A 657 1.56 3.84 25.92
C ASP A 657 2.13 3.59 27.30
N TYR A 658 3.43 3.31 27.34
CA TYR A 658 4.13 2.97 28.57
C TYR A 658 4.78 4.22 29.17
N VAL A 659 4.39 4.57 30.39
CA VAL A 659 4.80 5.81 31.04
C VAL A 659 5.60 5.49 32.29
N ILE A 660 6.84 5.97 32.34
CA ILE A 660 7.70 5.95 33.54
C ILE A 660 7.77 7.35 34.16
N THR A 661 7.77 7.43 35.48
CA THR A 661 8.04 8.68 36.20
C THR A 661 9.51 8.74 36.59
N SER A 662 10.16 9.89 36.46
CA SER A 662 11.59 10.09 36.82
C SER A 662 11.78 11.41 37.58
N ASP A 663 12.88 11.52 38.33
CA ASP A 663 13.33 12.79 38.91
C ASP A 663 14.03 13.65 37.85
N SER A 664 14.01 14.98 38.01
CA SER A 664 14.59 15.93 37.07
C SER A 664 16.12 16.04 37.15
N ASP A 665 16.74 15.43 38.15
CA ASP A 665 18.18 15.40 38.43
C ASP A 665 18.76 13.97 38.40
N LEU A 666 18.01 13.02 37.84
CA LEU A 666 18.41 11.64 37.64
C LEU A 666 18.67 11.40 36.14
N ILE A 667 19.94 11.15 35.78
CA ILE A 667 20.36 10.80 34.42
C ILE A 667 20.39 9.28 34.30
N PRO A 668 19.51 8.66 33.50
CA PRO A 668 19.60 7.24 33.23
C PRO A 668 20.71 6.99 32.18
N ILE A 669 21.50 5.92 32.36
CA ILE A 669 22.68 5.66 31.53
C ILE A 669 22.56 4.30 30.82
N LYS A 670 22.25 3.24 31.56
CA LYS A 670 22.29 1.86 31.03
C LYS A 670 20.97 1.45 30.38
N LYS A 671 20.95 1.33 29.05
CA LYS A 671 19.76 1.01 28.25
C LYS A 671 19.14 -0.34 28.60
N GLU A 672 19.98 -1.34 28.83
CA GLU A 672 19.54 -2.71 29.14
C GLU A 672 18.84 -2.76 30.49
N TYR A 673 19.23 -1.89 31.43
CA TYR A 673 18.58 -1.81 32.75
C TYR A 673 17.15 -1.28 32.65
N TYR A 674 16.93 -0.22 31.87
CA TYR A 674 15.63 0.43 31.68
C TYR A 674 14.75 -0.22 30.60
N GLN A 675 15.04 -1.45 30.20
CA GLN A 675 14.25 -2.18 29.22
C GLN A 675 12.97 -2.76 29.84
N VAL A 676 11.82 -2.46 29.25
CA VAL A 676 10.54 -3.03 29.67
C VAL A 676 10.46 -4.48 29.20
N ARG A 677 10.40 -5.43 30.15
CA ARG A 677 10.28 -6.86 29.85
C ARG A 677 8.86 -7.26 29.47
N ASN A 678 7.87 -6.74 30.21
CA ASN A 678 6.46 -6.95 29.94
C ASN A 678 5.68 -5.64 30.13
N PHE A 679 5.11 -5.15 29.04
CA PHE A 679 4.35 -3.92 28.98
C PHE A 679 2.99 -3.97 29.68
N ASP A 680 2.46 -5.18 29.93
CA ASP A 680 1.20 -5.36 30.66
C ASP A 680 1.38 -5.28 32.18
N ASP A 681 2.62 -5.39 32.66
CA ASP A 681 2.98 -5.35 34.07
C ASP A 681 3.28 -3.92 34.54
N ILE A 682 3.12 -3.69 35.85
CA ILE A 682 3.70 -2.53 36.53
C ILE A 682 5.17 -2.86 36.80
N THR A 683 6.11 -2.16 36.15
CA THR A 683 7.54 -2.38 36.38
C THR A 683 8.04 -1.39 37.41
N VAL A 684 8.75 -1.90 38.42
CA VAL A 684 9.39 -1.09 39.45
C VAL A 684 10.88 -1.38 39.43
N TRP A 685 11.67 -0.42 38.96
CA TRP A 685 13.13 -0.48 39.04
C TRP A 685 13.59 -0.05 40.43
N ASN A 686 14.71 -0.59 40.90
CA ASN A 686 15.23 -0.36 42.26
C ASN A 686 14.20 -0.69 43.35
N SER A 687 13.42 -1.75 43.15
CA SER A 687 12.26 -2.10 43.98
C SER A 687 12.58 -2.28 45.48
N GLU A 688 13.85 -2.47 45.83
CA GLU A 688 14.30 -2.71 47.21
C GLU A 688 14.76 -1.45 47.97
N CYS A 689 14.87 -0.30 47.30
CA CYS A 689 15.51 0.90 47.88
C CYS A 689 14.86 1.47 49.14
N CYS A 690 13.56 1.20 49.31
CA CYS A 690 12.68 2.14 49.97
C CYS A 690 11.96 1.54 51.19
N GLY A 691 12.18 0.25 51.50
CA GLY A 691 11.70 -0.38 52.73
C GLY A 691 10.17 -0.51 52.81
N TYR A 692 9.62 -0.45 54.02
CA TYR A 692 8.18 -0.62 54.30
C TYR A 692 7.64 0.51 55.17
N PHE A 693 6.35 0.81 55.04
CA PHE A 693 5.64 1.72 55.95
C PHE A 693 4.31 1.12 56.39
N THR A 694 3.80 1.57 57.54
CA THR A 694 2.49 1.14 58.05
C THR A 694 1.42 2.16 57.68
N HIS A 695 0.31 1.69 57.12
CA HIS A 695 -0.88 2.51 56.86
C HIS A 695 -2.14 1.65 57.04
N LYS A 696 -3.13 2.16 57.79
CA LYS A 696 -4.36 1.43 58.14
C LYS A 696 -4.10 0.03 58.71
N ASN A 697 -3.12 -0.08 59.62
CA ASN A 697 -2.67 -1.32 60.26
C ASN A 697 -2.08 -2.37 59.32
N GLU A 698 -1.75 -2.02 58.07
CA GLU A 698 -1.05 -2.90 57.15
C GLU A 698 0.38 -2.43 56.89
N SER A 699 1.31 -3.39 56.82
CA SER A 699 2.66 -3.15 56.29
C SER A 699 2.62 -3.13 54.76
N ILE A 700 3.16 -2.07 54.15
CA ILE A 700 3.15 -1.83 52.71
C ILE A 700 4.59 -1.57 52.25
N LYS A 701 5.02 -2.29 51.21
CA LYS A 701 6.32 -2.07 50.55
C LYS A 701 6.33 -0.72 49.86
N MET A 702 7.34 0.11 50.14
CA MET A 702 7.51 1.42 49.51
C MET A 702 8.32 1.26 48.24
N TYR A 703 7.90 1.96 47.17
CA TYR A 703 8.53 1.92 45.86
C TYR A 703 9.05 3.31 45.45
N PRO A 704 10.19 3.37 44.73
CA PRO A 704 10.78 4.63 44.27
C PRO A 704 9.94 5.23 43.14
N VAL A 705 9.32 6.39 43.38
CA VAL A 705 8.49 7.07 42.36
C VAL A 705 9.28 7.39 41.09
N SER A 706 10.58 7.67 41.17
CA SER A 706 11.42 7.93 39.98
C SER A 706 11.75 6.71 39.13
N HIS A 707 11.20 5.54 39.47
CA HIS A 707 11.50 4.27 38.85
C HIS A 707 10.25 3.37 38.71
N ILE A 708 9.06 3.97 38.60
CA ILE A 708 7.80 3.23 38.38
C ILE A 708 7.32 3.47 36.95
N GLY A 709 7.13 2.39 36.20
CA GLY A 709 6.59 2.39 34.85
C GLY A 709 5.34 1.51 34.73
N MET A 710 4.33 1.99 34.01
CA MET A 710 3.16 1.20 33.63
C MET A 710 2.43 1.87 32.46
N LYS A 711 1.46 1.18 31.85
CA LYS A 711 0.61 1.80 30.82
C LYS A 711 -0.13 3.02 31.35
N LYS A 712 -0.38 4.02 30.49
CA LYS A 712 -1.20 5.19 30.84
C LYS A 712 -2.58 4.80 31.39
N SER A 713 -3.23 3.81 30.78
CA SER A 713 -4.50 3.26 31.29
C SER A 713 -4.39 2.69 32.71
N ASN A 714 -3.25 2.05 33.04
CA ASN A 714 -2.98 1.57 34.39
C ASN A 714 -2.69 2.73 35.35
N TRP A 715 -1.96 3.78 34.94
CA TRP A 715 -1.79 5.01 35.74
C TRP A 715 -3.15 5.62 36.12
N LYS A 716 -4.08 5.71 35.15
CA LYS A 716 -5.44 6.21 35.38
C LYS A 716 -6.20 5.38 36.40
N LYS A 717 -6.14 4.05 36.29
CA LYS A 717 -6.83 3.10 37.19
C LYS A 717 -6.20 3.03 38.58
N VAL A 718 -4.88 2.92 38.67
CA VAL A 718 -4.12 2.90 39.92
C VAL A 718 -4.40 4.16 40.73
N MET A 719 -4.42 5.32 40.07
CA MET A 719 -4.72 6.59 40.74
C MET A 719 -6.20 6.85 40.93
N ASN A 720 -7.09 5.93 40.52
CA ASN A 720 -8.54 6.04 40.58
C ASN A 720 -9.04 7.42 40.08
N LEU A 721 -8.72 7.72 38.82
CA LEU A 721 -9.02 9.00 38.17
C LEU A 721 -10.32 8.87 37.34
N ASP A 722 -11.32 9.71 37.65
CA ASP A 722 -12.67 9.68 37.06
C ASP A 722 -12.69 10.12 35.57
N GLU A 723 -13.52 9.44 34.75
CA GLU A 723 -13.78 9.73 33.34
C GLU A 723 -14.59 11.01 33.11
N SER A 724 -15.39 11.42 34.10
CA SER A 724 -16.23 12.63 34.04
C SER A 724 -15.41 13.92 34.12
N ILE A 725 -14.13 13.84 34.49
CA ILE A 725 -13.17 14.95 34.45
C ILE A 725 -12.80 15.18 32.98
N GLN A 726 -13.70 15.87 32.27
CA GLN A 726 -13.57 16.30 30.87
C GLN A 726 -12.12 16.71 30.54
N PHE A 727 -11.56 16.09 29.50
CA PHE A 727 -10.19 16.22 28.97
C PHE A 727 -9.73 17.67 28.81
N ASP A 728 -9.19 18.25 29.88
CA ASP A 728 -8.55 19.55 29.84
C ASP A 728 -7.26 19.47 30.67
N LEU A 729 -6.11 19.52 29.98
CA LEU A 729 -4.79 19.54 30.58
C LEU A 729 -4.64 20.71 31.60
N LYS A 730 -5.52 21.73 31.55
CA LYS A 730 -5.64 22.81 32.55
C LYS A 730 -6.10 22.36 33.94
N LYS A 731 -6.41 21.07 34.16
CA LYS A 731 -6.92 20.55 35.45
C LYS A 731 -5.86 19.89 36.36
N ILE A 732 -4.67 19.54 35.87
CA ILE A 732 -3.59 19.09 36.77
C ILE A 732 -3.03 20.33 37.47
N ASN A 733 -3.36 20.49 38.75
CA ASN A 733 -2.95 21.62 39.56
C ASN A 733 -2.80 21.21 41.03
N SER A 734 -2.27 22.12 41.84
CA SER A 734 -2.10 21.91 43.28
C SER A 734 -3.40 21.48 44.00
N LYS A 735 -4.58 22.00 43.61
CA LYS A 735 -5.86 21.64 44.24
C LYS A 735 -6.21 20.16 44.01
N LEU A 736 -6.05 19.67 42.78
CA LEU A 736 -6.28 18.25 42.45
C LEU A 736 -5.32 17.35 43.23
N VAL A 737 -4.03 17.69 43.23
CA VAL A 737 -2.99 16.96 43.94
C VAL A 737 -3.32 16.86 45.43
N LEU A 738 -3.65 17.98 46.07
CA LEU A 738 -3.97 18.03 47.50
C LEU A 738 -5.24 17.25 47.83
N ASN A 739 -6.30 17.37 47.01
CA ASN A 739 -7.53 16.60 47.20
C ASN A 739 -7.25 15.10 47.18
N LYS A 740 -6.38 14.63 46.29
CA LYS A 740 -6.04 13.21 46.21
C LYS A 740 -5.24 12.72 47.41
N VAL A 741 -4.30 13.54 47.89
CA VAL A 741 -3.55 13.26 49.13
C VAL A 741 -4.52 13.13 50.30
N MET A 742 -5.48 14.05 50.43
CA MET A 742 -6.48 14.04 51.50
C MET A 742 -7.42 12.83 51.42
N GLU A 743 -7.76 12.37 50.21
CA GLU A 743 -8.56 11.15 50.00
C GLU A 743 -7.85 9.90 50.54
N VAL A 744 -6.54 9.78 50.28
CA VAL A 744 -5.73 8.62 50.63
C VAL A 744 -5.37 8.62 52.12
N PHE A 745 -4.97 9.78 52.65
CA PHE A 745 -4.41 9.95 53.99
C PHE A 745 -5.34 10.73 54.93
N LYS A 746 -6.65 10.38 54.95
CA LYS A 746 -7.70 11.06 55.75
C LYS A 746 -7.35 11.31 57.21
N ASP A 747 -6.56 10.42 57.83
CA ASP A 747 -6.23 10.43 59.25
C ASP A 747 -4.94 11.22 59.59
N VAL A 748 -4.25 11.77 58.59
CA VAL A 748 -3.02 12.50 58.84
C VAL A 748 -3.37 13.96 59.11
N ASN A 749 -3.10 14.44 60.32
CA ASN A 749 -3.21 15.83 60.79
C ASN A 749 -2.23 16.77 60.04
N LEU A 750 -2.29 16.80 58.70
CA LEU A 750 -1.40 17.50 57.79
C LEU A 750 -1.81 18.97 57.55
N ILE A 751 -3.02 19.37 57.92
CA ILE A 751 -3.65 20.61 57.45
C ILE A 751 -3.14 21.87 58.19
N ARG A 752 -2.44 21.76 59.33
CA ARG A 752 -2.29 22.92 60.23
C ARG A 752 -0.99 23.71 60.19
N GLN A 753 0.02 23.33 59.40
CA GLN A 753 1.25 24.13 59.29
C GLN A 753 1.70 24.23 57.84
N ASN A 754 1.86 25.46 57.35
CA ASN A 754 2.38 25.80 56.03
C ASN A 754 3.47 24.81 55.58
N PHE A 755 3.15 24.03 54.55
CA PHE A 755 3.95 22.88 54.13
C PHE A 755 5.38 23.29 53.74
N LEU A 756 6.35 22.47 54.18
CA LEU A 756 7.76 22.38 53.76
C LEU A 756 8.82 23.15 54.60
N ALA A 757 8.95 22.79 55.88
CA ALA A 757 10.29 22.49 56.40
C ALA A 757 10.60 21.00 56.09
N ARG A 758 11.88 20.61 55.99
CA ARG A 758 12.32 19.21 55.80
C ARG A 758 11.90 18.33 57.00
N ASP A 759 10.62 18.01 57.14
CA ASP A 759 10.14 17.07 58.15
C ASP A 759 10.08 15.65 57.56
N ALA A 760 10.82 14.74 58.21
CA ALA A 760 11.17 13.41 57.73
C ALA A 760 9.98 12.51 57.35
N ASN A 761 8.78 12.76 57.91
CA ASN A 761 7.63 11.90 57.68
C ASN A 761 6.84 12.20 56.39
N ILE A 762 6.94 13.41 55.85
CA ILE A 762 6.18 13.89 54.67
C ILE A 762 7.05 13.89 53.40
N TRP A 763 8.38 13.81 53.55
CA TRP A 763 9.31 13.86 52.42
C TRP A 763 9.08 12.76 51.36
N PHE A 764 8.62 11.58 51.80
CA PHE A 764 8.31 10.41 50.96
C PHE A 764 6.81 10.23 50.71
N LEU A 765 6.02 11.31 50.82
CA LEU A 765 4.56 11.22 50.68
C LEU A 765 4.14 10.71 49.30
N ASP A 766 4.85 11.10 48.24
CA ASP A 766 4.65 10.60 46.88
C ASP A 766 4.87 9.09 46.79
N GLN A 767 5.96 8.58 47.37
CA GLN A 767 6.29 7.15 47.42
C GLN A 767 5.26 6.36 48.21
N LYS A 768 4.90 6.83 49.41
CA LYS A 768 3.87 6.20 50.25
C LYS A 768 2.53 6.14 49.53
N MET A 769 2.13 7.24 48.89
CA MET A 769 0.85 7.33 48.18
C MET A 769 0.79 6.33 47.03
N ILE A 770 1.77 6.37 46.12
CA ILE A 770 1.73 5.50 44.93
C ILE A 770 1.84 4.02 45.31
N SER A 771 2.66 3.67 46.30
CA SER A 771 2.78 2.29 46.79
C SER A 771 1.48 1.75 47.37
N TYR A 772 0.76 2.55 48.16
CA TYR A 772 -0.55 2.15 48.67
C TYR A 772 -1.56 1.97 47.53
N MET A 773 -1.58 2.89 46.57
CA MET A 773 -2.51 2.83 45.43
C MET A 773 -2.23 1.64 44.52
N ILE A 774 -0.96 1.32 44.23
CA ILE A 774 -0.57 0.12 43.47
C ILE A 774 -1.03 -1.15 44.22
N LYS A 775 -0.77 -1.25 45.52
CA LYS A 775 -1.19 -2.40 46.32
C LYS A 775 -2.71 -2.60 46.27
N LYS A 776 -3.49 -1.53 46.43
CA LYS A 776 -4.95 -1.58 46.33
C LYS A 776 -5.40 -2.05 44.94
N PHE A 777 -4.83 -1.47 43.88
CA PHE A 777 -5.17 -1.83 42.51
C PHE A 777 -4.89 -3.30 42.17
N ILE A 778 -3.73 -3.82 42.59
CA ILE A 778 -3.35 -5.22 42.35
C ILE A 778 -4.28 -6.20 43.09
N ASN A 779 -4.68 -5.87 44.32
CA ASN A 779 -5.65 -6.69 45.06
C ASN A 779 -7.02 -6.78 44.35
N GLU A 780 -7.40 -5.73 43.62
CA GLU A 780 -8.67 -5.66 42.88
C GLU A 780 -8.55 -6.21 41.43
N ASN A 781 -7.34 -6.35 40.88
CA ASN A 781 -7.10 -6.70 39.47
C ASN A 781 -6.09 -7.84 39.33
N ILE A 782 -6.58 -9.08 39.40
CA ILE A 782 -5.78 -10.33 39.40
C ILE A 782 -4.92 -10.50 38.13
N ASN A 783 -5.28 -9.84 37.03
CA ASN A 783 -4.60 -9.99 35.73
C ASN A 783 -3.36 -9.09 35.54
N VAL A 784 -3.10 -8.13 36.44
CA VAL A 784 -1.92 -7.25 36.36
C VAL A 784 -0.90 -7.66 37.40
N LYS A 785 0.37 -7.81 37.01
CA LYS A 785 1.46 -8.19 37.91
C LYS A 785 2.42 -7.03 38.15
N ILE A 786 3.16 -7.10 39.26
CA ILE A 786 4.31 -6.23 39.52
C ILE A 786 5.57 -6.96 39.09
N SER A 787 6.30 -6.39 38.13
CA SER A 787 7.64 -6.83 37.75
C SER A 787 8.67 -6.00 38.52
N GLU A 788 9.14 -6.53 39.64
CA GLU A 788 10.18 -5.91 40.45
C GLU A 788 11.57 -6.18 39.84
N ILE A 789 12.34 -5.12 39.62
CA ILE A 789 13.71 -5.20 39.13
C ILE A 789 14.64 -4.69 40.23
N GLU A 790 15.44 -5.62 40.76
CA GLU A 790 16.49 -5.33 41.74
C GLU A 790 17.60 -4.48 41.13
N PHE A 791 18.23 -3.66 41.98
CA PHE A 791 19.33 -2.82 41.55
C PHE A 791 20.59 -3.66 41.28
N ASN A 792 21.06 -3.68 40.03
CA ASN A 792 22.19 -4.52 39.61
C ASN A 792 23.26 -3.72 38.84
N GLY A 793 24.07 -2.96 39.57
CA GLY A 793 25.16 -2.15 39.02
C GLY A 793 25.59 -1.04 39.98
N THR A 794 26.23 0.01 39.44
CA THR A 794 26.68 1.17 40.22
C THR A 794 25.80 2.38 39.93
N ARG A 795 25.33 3.07 40.97
CA ARG A 795 24.70 4.39 40.88
C ARG A 795 25.74 5.38 41.32
N LEU A 796 26.01 6.37 40.47
CA LEU A 796 26.74 7.53 40.92
C LEU A 796 25.76 8.38 41.74
N ASP A 797 25.94 8.39 43.06
CA ASP A 797 25.04 9.08 43.99
C ASP A 797 25.76 10.27 44.64
N ARG A 798 24.99 11.21 45.19
CA ARG A 798 25.42 12.44 45.86
C ARG A 798 26.42 12.21 47.00
N LYS A 799 26.55 10.96 47.49
CA LYS A 799 27.39 10.57 48.63
C LYS A 799 28.80 10.07 48.25
N TYR A 800 29.10 9.82 46.98
CA TYR A 800 30.36 9.17 46.57
C TYR A 800 31.37 10.12 45.90
N ASP A 801 32.20 10.69 46.76
CA ASP A 801 33.49 11.36 46.49
C ASP A 801 33.56 12.38 45.32
N SER A 802 33.90 13.60 45.71
CA SER A 802 34.22 14.78 44.94
C SER A 802 35.18 14.62 43.74
N ASN A 803 35.79 13.45 43.54
CA ASN A 803 36.71 13.16 42.45
C ASN A 803 35.99 12.50 41.25
N MET A 804 35.59 13.35 40.29
CA MET A 804 35.06 12.99 38.95
C MET A 804 36.09 12.25 38.06
N LYS A 805 36.96 11.39 38.61
CA LYS A 805 37.86 10.50 37.86
C LYS A 805 37.35 9.06 37.78
N ILE A 806 36.56 8.62 38.75
CA ILE A 806 36.11 7.21 38.90
C ILE A 806 35.17 6.76 37.77
N TRP A 807 34.41 7.67 37.16
CA TRP A 807 33.45 7.31 36.12
C TRP A 807 34.12 6.94 34.78
N LYS A 808 35.35 7.38 34.51
CA LYS A 808 36.10 7.00 33.29
C LYS A 808 36.51 5.52 33.30
N GLU A 809 36.63 4.90 34.47
CA GLU A 809 37.07 3.50 34.64
C GLU A 809 35.92 2.50 34.79
N LYS A 810 34.69 2.97 35.10
CA LYS A 810 33.52 2.12 35.40
C LYS A 810 32.28 2.39 34.54
N THR A 811 32.42 3.07 33.40
CA THR A 811 31.31 3.44 32.50
C THR A 811 30.38 2.28 32.13
N SER A 812 30.90 1.05 32.01
CA SER A 812 30.11 -0.15 31.68
C SER A 812 29.21 -0.67 32.82
N GLU A 813 29.52 -0.31 34.07
CA GLU A 813 28.81 -0.76 35.28
C GLU A 813 27.81 0.28 35.81
N ILE A 814 27.86 1.53 35.31
CA ILE A 814 26.99 2.61 35.77
C ILE A 814 25.58 2.44 35.19
N ILE A 815 24.58 2.34 36.07
CA ILE A 815 23.16 2.25 35.68
C ILE A 815 22.58 3.65 35.43
N ASP A 816 22.79 4.54 36.40
CA ASP A 816 22.25 5.89 36.40
C ASP A 816 23.14 6.80 37.29
N PHE A 817 22.94 8.10 37.12
CA PHE A 817 23.65 9.13 37.83
C PHE A 817 22.67 10.10 38.47
N HIS A 818 22.71 10.18 39.78
CA HIS A 818 22.03 11.20 40.54
C HIS A 818 22.96 12.42 40.66
N LEU A 819 22.61 13.51 39.96
CA LEU A 819 23.48 14.70 39.87
C LEU A 819 23.66 15.39 41.24
N TYR A 820 24.86 15.93 41.46
CA TYR A 820 25.27 16.60 42.69
C TYR A 820 24.58 17.96 42.89
N HIS A 821 23.94 18.16 44.04
CA HIS A 821 23.13 19.33 44.32
C HIS A 821 23.92 20.61 44.63
N GLU A 822 25.13 20.53 45.18
CA GLU A 822 25.83 21.74 45.68
C GLU A 822 27.16 22.06 44.96
N ASP A 823 27.83 21.08 44.33
CA ASP A 823 29.23 21.24 43.86
C ASP A 823 29.44 21.29 42.33
N LEU A 824 28.40 21.10 41.51
CA LEU A 824 28.55 21.16 40.04
C LEU A 824 28.69 22.59 39.49
N LYS A 825 28.34 23.59 40.30
CA LYS A 825 28.49 25.04 39.98
C LYS A 825 29.93 25.48 39.70
N PHE A 826 30.91 24.65 40.04
CA PHE A 826 32.33 24.93 39.86
C PHE A 826 33.06 23.91 38.97
N LYS A 827 32.36 22.87 38.48
CA LYS A 827 32.96 21.72 37.76
C LYS A 827 32.46 21.62 36.31
N TRP A 828 32.51 22.74 35.58
CA TRP A 828 32.04 22.84 34.19
C TRP A 828 32.83 21.93 33.24
N SER A 829 34.16 21.88 33.41
CA SER A 829 35.04 21.06 32.57
C SER A 829 34.72 19.58 32.72
N GLU A 830 34.48 19.13 33.96
CA GLU A 830 34.18 17.74 34.24
C GLU A 830 32.77 17.36 33.79
N LEU A 831 31.80 18.29 33.85
CA LEU A 831 30.47 18.09 33.28
C LEU A 831 30.53 18.00 31.75
N GLU A 832 31.30 18.87 31.08
CA GLU A 832 31.50 18.80 29.63
C GLU A 832 32.17 17.47 29.22
N ASP A 833 33.21 17.04 29.94
CA ASP A 833 33.84 15.72 29.78
C ASP A 833 32.81 14.59 29.93
N PHE A 834 31.95 14.67 30.94
CA PHE A 834 30.92 13.69 31.21
C PHE A 834 29.87 13.61 30.09
N ILE A 835 29.39 14.76 29.60
CA ILE A 835 28.50 14.84 28.44
C ILE A 835 29.20 14.31 27.19
N ASN A 836 30.48 14.62 26.99
CA ASN A 836 31.24 14.19 25.84
C ASN A 836 31.33 12.66 25.73
N ILE A 837 31.42 11.98 26.88
CA ILE A 837 31.50 10.53 26.99
C ILE A 837 30.11 9.88 26.90
N LEU A 838 29.11 10.38 27.63
CA LEU A 838 27.77 9.78 27.61
C LEU A 838 27.05 9.92 26.27
N PHE A 839 27.33 11.01 25.54
CA PHE A 839 26.67 11.31 24.28
C PHE A 839 27.63 11.18 23.08
N SER A 840 28.71 10.39 23.19
CA SER A 840 29.72 10.20 22.14
C SER A 840 29.11 9.82 20.79
N ASP A 841 28.05 9.01 20.81
CA ASP A 841 27.44 8.40 19.63
C ASP A 841 26.35 9.29 19.00
N PHE A 842 25.97 10.40 19.64
CA PHE A 842 24.83 11.24 19.26
C PHE A 842 25.25 12.68 18.93
N LYS A 843 25.88 12.87 17.76
CA LYS A 843 26.55 14.14 17.37
C LYS A 843 25.66 15.39 17.46
N SER A 844 24.40 15.35 17.02
CA SER A 844 23.52 16.54 17.03
C SER A 844 23.07 16.96 18.43
N ASP A 845 22.62 15.98 19.22
CA ASP A 845 22.03 16.21 20.55
C ASP A 845 23.12 16.59 21.56
N LYS A 846 24.30 15.99 21.42
CA LYS A 846 25.52 16.36 22.15
C LYS A 846 25.91 17.82 21.90
N VAL A 847 25.95 18.27 20.64
CA VAL A 847 26.28 19.65 20.30
C VAL A 847 25.27 20.62 20.91
N LEU A 848 23.98 20.28 20.88
CA LEU A 848 22.95 21.12 21.45
C LEU A 848 23.09 21.25 22.98
N ILE A 849 23.44 20.19 23.70
CA ILE A 849 23.69 20.26 25.16
C ILE A 849 24.97 21.01 25.49
N LEU A 850 26.04 20.85 24.72
CA LEU A 850 27.27 21.61 24.94
C LEU A 850 27.05 23.11 24.71
N ASN A 851 26.25 23.48 23.70
CA ASN A 851 25.82 24.86 23.49
C ASN A 851 24.94 25.37 24.64
N TYR A 852 24.01 24.54 25.15
CA TYR A 852 23.21 24.86 26.33
C TYR A 852 24.10 25.14 27.54
N LEU A 853 25.06 24.27 27.85
CA LEU A 853 25.99 24.44 28.96
C LEU A 853 26.81 25.73 28.81
N THR A 854 27.27 26.03 27.60
CA THR A 854 28.04 27.24 27.31
C THR A 854 27.19 28.51 27.49
N GLU A 855 25.99 28.57 26.92
CA GLU A 855 25.07 29.71 27.08
C GLU A 855 24.61 29.86 28.54
N TYR A 856 24.27 28.76 29.21
CA TYR A 856 23.85 28.76 30.62
C TYR A 856 24.98 29.27 31.52
N ARG A 857 26.20 28.76 31.33
CA ARG A 857 27.40 29.18 32.08
C ARG A 857 27.66 30.67 31.92
N LYS A 858 27.54 31.20 30.70
CA LYS A 858 27.69 32.64 30.43
C LYS A 858 26.66 33.46 31.21
N ILE A 859 25.37 33.14 31.07
CA ILE A 859 24.27 33.84 31.76
C ILE A 859 24.44 33.75 33.28
N TYR A 860 24.89 32.59 33.80
CA TYR A 860 25.11 32.39 35.22
C TYR A 860 26.15 33.37 35.80
N TYR A 861 27.28 33.58 35.12
CA TYR A 861 28.31 34.53 35.53
C TYR A 861 27.95 36.00 35.27
N GLU A 862 26.96 36.28 34.43
CA GLU A 862 26.47 37.65 34.22
C GLU A 862 25.55 38.12 35.36
N ILE A 863 24.98 37.19 36.14
CA ILE A 863 23.97 37.47 37.17
C ILE A 863 24.49 37.26 38.60
N ASN A 864 25.53 36.43 38.77
CA ASN A 864 26.23 36.20 40.02
C ASN A 864 27.67 36.69 39.89
#